data_AF-A0AA38HP17-F1
#
_entry.id   AF-A0AA38HP17-F1
#
_cell.length_a   1.000
_cell.length_b   1.000
_cell.length_c   1.000
_cell.angle_alpha   90.00
_cell.angle_beta   90.00
_cell.angle_gamma   90.00
#
_symmetry.space_group_name_H-M   'P 1'
#
loop_
_entity.id
_entity.type
_entity.pdbx_description
1 polymer ?
#
loop_
_entity_poly.entity_id
_entity_poly.type
_entity_poly.pdbx_seq_one_letter_code
_entity_poly.pdbx_strand_id
1 'polypeptide(L)'
;MSTPEQASKDPEKENNQKGDPIQPRTPPKMETLSSAEGDADEKAGSSLAQPTCEEDKGTPSDTLELASSDFTKDTSTLTKSTEPHTEIPEKDKTSFSKPLSEKDTVTPSSSSEQVYEYSPVKSGTLTSSLPEQDAPNTDVPEKDVTESGDHHVEPPQEPLPQVEEQDRGDKAGRKKSKERRGRRESLRAVMARKKKEMKSTQGTAANEEPVADPYDNATSCIRLTRGRTGIVYEVDLLKHKCEWDDNHPECPKRLSSIVDKCIDKGLFSQCLQIPNFLRPDLYEKILTKHSAEHYEKLKTLCQSANLTTMEHVASEYDSVYFNNHTFDAACRALSSVLNLVLAVAKQDIMNGMAFVRPPGHHAMYDEFNGYCFFNNVAIAAEACIKDNLAKRILIVDIDVHHGQGTQQMFYDRKDVLYFSVHRYEHGYFWPNLAESNFNYIGKGEGVGYNINVPLNVTGLRDDDYLAVVFYLLLPVAYEFNPDLVIISAGYDSCMGDGKGKMLVTPGFYSHLVSLLHGVAKGQIAVVLEGGYFIPTLSEAACLTLKTLIGGPCPLLDPIRNIHPSVIETIRHVRRALYGKWNCFDICEFVVPKQNVPDDEEDMYKIQYFGKQEGTPYATRTGYPENTVPETYYFARINKALQEKYRASVSLPYACVYDEKMLAHTPQRGDIERPERPERLTSIMKGFTDYGIDKRLLRTKITKHDWSVYSPHIPNYLEAINMGLLQSKDLYINEHTRDSVNTAVSGLLTVIDNVMNATCRGGVAVIRPPGHHAEHRKPGGFCFVNNVAVGANYLNIKYNMRRILIVDFDVHHGNGTQNMFYTDPHVLYISIHKDDKGKFFPPKSPRSYKHDGFGAGKGFNINIPFNRDKMGDTEYIAAFQHVVLPAAYSFAPQVILISAGFDAGINDPLGGYEVHPETFGHFIMMLRPLAEGRLILALEGGYNLTTTTHAMALSTKALLGDPIIMPKNIYKNFSYHAMLSIRDVMEHFKQYFEVFKVHKKLPNKPVIIRRIQKFTADTYARVLFKVLDPDRIDDNDYVETEMSILNALAC
;
A
#
# COMPACT_ATOMS: atom_id res chain seq x y z
N MET A 1 -1.94 43.91 -39.58
CA MET A 1 -2.43 45.27 -39.30
C MET A 1 -3.75 45.17 -38.54
N SER A 2 -4.00 46.11 -37.65
CA SER A 2 -5.30 46.64 -37.18
C SER A 2 -6.53 45.74 -36.95
N THR A 3 -7.06 45.86 -35.74
CA THR A 3 -8.47 45.80 -35.28
C THR A 3 -9.41 46.75 -36.10
N PRO A 4 -10.77 46.82 -35.92
CA PRO A 4 -11.54 46.54 -34.69
C PRO A 4 -13.02 46.01 -34.75
N GLU A 5 -13.48 45.58 -33.57
CA GLU A 5 -14.76 45.82 -32.85
C GLU A 5 -16.17 46.03 -33.49
N GLN A 6 -17.11 45.19 -33.00
CA GLN A 6 -18.41 45.50 -32.33
C GLN A 6 -19.69 46.07 -33.03
N ALA A 7 -20.82 45.38 -32.75
CA ALA A 7 -22.14 45.86 -32.27
C ALA A 7 -23.36 46.24 -33.19
N SER A 8 -24.33 45.30 -33.25
CA SER A 8 -25.76 45.43 -32.81
C SER A 8 -26.96 45.70 -33.77
N LYS A 9 -28.13 45.11 -33.38
CA LYS A 9 -29.58 45.42 -33.67
C LYS A 9 -30.35 44.68 -34.81
N ASP A 10 -31.32 43.81 -34.40
CA ASP A 10 -32.82 43.89 -34.47
C ASP A 10 -33.55 44.43 -35.74
N PRO A 11 -34.90 44.26 -35.96
CA PRO A 11 -36.00 43.81 -35.06
C PRO A 11 -37.15 42.92 -35.68
N GLU A 12 -38.33 42.88 -35.00
CA GLU A 12 -39.72 42.49 -35.42
C GLU A 12 -40.23 41.04 -35.12
N LYS A 13 -41.53 40.75 -34.80
CA LYS A 13 -42.79 41.55 -34.83
C LYS A 13 -43.94 41.01 -33.91
N GLU A 14 -44.80 41.91 -33.38
CA GLU A 14 -46.24 41.77 -32.96
C GLU A 14 -46.69 40.71 -31.88
N ASN A 15 -47.83 40.81 -31.14
CA ASN A 15 -49.06 41.64 -31.28
C ASN A 15 -49.83 41.91 -29.93
N ASN A 16 -50.72 42.93 -29.90
CA ASN A 16 -51.84 43.28 -28.95
C ASN A 16 -51.58 43.42 -27.42
N GLN A 17 -51.77 44.58 -26.75
CA GLN A 17 -52.99 45.40 -26.45
C GLN A 17 -53.85 44.91 -25.25
N LYS A 18 -54.34 45.72 -24.29
CA LYS A 18 -54.04 47.13 -23.84
C LYS A 18 -54.85 47.42 -22.54
N GLY A 19 -54.33 48.15 -21.54
CA GLY A 19 -55.15 48.61 -20.37
C GLY A 19 -54.39 49.04 -19.10
N ASP A 20 -54.20 50.35 -18.92
CA ASP A 20 -53.49 51.04 -17.83
C ASP A 20 -54.49 51.84 -16.93
N PRO A 21 -54.12 52.54 -15.82
CA PRO A 21 -52.85 52.57 -15.04
C PRO A 21 -53.05 52.64 -13.47
N ILE A 22 -52.00 53.05 -12.74
CA ILE A 22 -51.97 53.76 -11.41
C ILE A 22 -51.60 52.94 -10.13
N GLN A 23 -50.70 53.52 -9.32
CA GLN A 23 -50.18 53.08 -8.01
C GLN A 23 -50.90 53.78 -6.81
N PRO A 24 -50.40 53.73 -5.55
CA PRO A 24 -50.24 52.59 -4.63
C PRO A 24 -50.98 52.83 -3.28
N ARG A 25 -51.06 51.83 -2.38
CA ARG A 25 -51.04 52.01 -0.89
C ARG A 25 -51.16 50.71 -0.08
N THR A 26 -50.67 50.78 1.17
CA THR A 26 -50.94 49.91 2.33
C THR A 26 -51.80 50.67 3.36
N PRO A 27 -52.15 50.09 4.53
CA PRO A 27 -52.97 48.90 4.84
C PRO A 27 -54.35 49.34 5.42
N PRO A 28 -55.20 48.45 5.99
CA PRO A 28 -55.32 48.43 7.47
C PRO A 28 -55.83 47.15 8.20
N LYS A 29 -55.39 47.01 9.47
CA LYS A 29 -56.08 46.63 10.74
C LYS A 29 -57.00 45.40 10.96
N MET A 30 -56.97 45.00 12.24
CA MET A 30 -57.84 44.12 13.03
C MET A 30 -59.21 44.76 13.40
N GLU A 31 -60.12 43.99 14.02
CA GLU A 31 -60.93 44.30 15.23
C GLU A 31 -61.71 43.02 15.69
N THR A 32 -62.27 42.82 16.90
CA THR A 32 -61.75 42.80 18.31
C THR A 32 -62.87 42.29 19.29
N LEU A 33 -62.59 42.23 20.62
CA LEU A 33 -63.52 42.03 21.79
C LEU A 33 -63.94 40.57 22.13
N SER A 34 -64.29 40.17 23.38
CA SER A 34 -64.00 40.71 24.74
C SER A 34 -64.36 39.73 25.90
N SER A 35 -63.95 40.09 27.13
CA SER A 35 -64.67 39.93 28.44
C SER A 35 -65.10 38.55 29.02
N ALA A 36 -64.32 38.06 29.99
CA ALA A 36 -64.61 37.90 31.44
C ALA A 36 -65.79 37.06 32.04
N GLU A 37 -65.54 36.57 33.28
CA GLU A 37 -66.45 36.03 34.35
C GLU A 37 -67.10 34.62 34.18
N GLY A 38 -67.36 33.90 35.31
CA GLY A 38 -68.30 32.75 35.36
C GLY A 38 -67.90 31.43 36.10
N ASP A 39 -67.84 31.46 37.44
CA ASP A 39 -68.13 30.42 38.47
C ASP A 39 -68.17 28.87 38.22
N ALA A 40 -67.59 28.15 39.23
CA ALA A 40 -68.07 26.92 39.93
C ALA A 40 -68.17 25.55 39.19
N ASP A 41 -68.19 24.36 39.84
CA ASP A 41 -68.12 24.02 41.28
C ASP A 41 -67.55 22.59 41.55
N GLU A 42 -67.19 22.30 42.82
CA GLU A 42 -66.99 20.98 43.50
C GLU A 42 -65.98 19.94 42.93
N LYS A 43 -65.39 18.95 43.65
CA LYS A 43 -65.01 18.60 45.05
C LYS A 43 -64.14 17.31 44.98
N ALA A 44 -63.32 16.84 45.94
CA ALA A 44 -62.59 17.43 47.09
C ALA A 44 -61.65 16.35 47.71
N GLY A 45 -60.69 16.75 48.57
CA GLY A 45 -59.71 15.89 49.29
C GLY A 45 -58.27 16.09 48.79
N SER A 46 -57.28 16.70 49.49
CA SER A 46 -56.99 16.94 50.93
C SER A 46 -56.69 15.66 51.75
N SER A 47 -55.77 15.61 52.73
CA SER A 47 -55.03 16.61 53.55
C SER A 47 -53.51 16.70 53.22
N LEU A 48 -52.64 17.66 53.64
CA LEU A 48 -52.37 18.33 54.94
C LEU A 48 -51.86 17.36 56.04
N ALA A 49 -50.83 17.63 56.88
CA ALA A 49 -49.88 18.78 57.01
C ALA A 49 -48.57 18.40 57.80
N GLN A 50 -47.70 19.38 58.08
CA GLN A 50 -46.60 19.37 59.10
C GLN A 50 -47.19 19.62 60.54
N PRO A 51 -46.46 19.97 61.65
CA PRO A 51 -45.00 20.19 61.91
C PRO A 51 -44.46 19.71 63.30
N THR A 52 -43.23 20.16 63.69
CA THR A 52 -42.64 20.27 65.08
C THR A 52 -42.44 18.97 65.89
N CYS A 53 -41.40 18.74 66.71
CA CYS A 53 -40.19 19.49 67.14
C CYS A 53 -39.10 18.47 67.65
N GLU A 54 -38.03 18.72 68.44
CA GLU A 54 -37.55 19.84 69.28
C GLU A 54 -35.99 19.80 69.47
N GLU A 55 -35.48 20.72 70.32
CA GLU A 55 -34.18 20.93 71.04
C GLU A 55 -33.16 19.78 71.35
N ASP A 56 -31.87 20.02 71.68
CA ASP A 56 -30.92 21.17 71.58
C ASP A 56 -29.46 20.77 72.04
N LYS A 57 -28.47 21.68 71.84
CA LYS A 57 -27.15 21.88 72.52
C LYS A 57 -25.88 21.27 71.90
N GLY A 58 -24.88 22.13 71.59
CA GLY A 58 -23.51 21.69 71.29
C GLY A 58 -22.51 22.62 70.54
N THR A 59 -22.76 23.93 70.42
CA THR A 59 -21.92 24.91 69.68
C THR A 59 -20.76 25.52 70.51
N PRO A 60 -19.85 26.37 69.96
CA PRO A 60 -19.22 26.41 68.62
C PRO A 60 -17.69 26.76 68.64
N SER A 61 -17.00 26.68 67.48
CA SER A 61 -16.13 27.78 66.97
C SER A 61 -15.57 27.51 65.56
N ASP A 62 -15.58 28.52 64.69
CA ASP A 62 -14.97 28.47 63.35
C ASP A 62 -13.49 28.90 63.37
N THR A 63 -12.67 28.36 62.46
CA THR A 63 -11.95 29.15 61.42
C THR A 63 -11.29 28.24 60.37
N LEU A 64 -10.80 28.84 59.27
CA LEU A 64 -10.43 28.15 58.03
C LEU A 64 -8.95 27.75 57.90
N GLU A 65 -8.71 26.94 56.86
CA GLU A 65 -7.54 26.94 55.94
C GLU A 65 -6.48 25.82 56.03
N LEU A 66 -5.91 25.52 54.84
CA LEU A 66 -4.65 24.79 54.54
C LEU A 66 -4.54 23.24 54.72
N ALA A 67 -4.60 22.55 53.57
CA ALA A 67 -3.56 21.68 52.97
C ALA A 67 -2.86 20.50 53.71
N SER A 68 -2.39 19.54 52.89
CA SER A 68 -1.34 18.51 53.10
C SER A 68 -1.71 17.12 53.69
N SER A 69 -1.14 16.08 53.05
CA SER A 69 -0.56 14.79 53.54
C SER A 69 -1.11 14.08 54.82
N ASP A 70 -1.12 12.74 54.94
CA ASP A 70 -0.49 11.68 54.12
C ASP A 70 -1.13 10.28 54.26
N PHE A 71 -0.51 9.26 53.66
CA PHE A 71 -0.73 7.81 53.78
C PHE A 71 -0.85 7.24 55.21
N THR A 72 -1.58 6.14 55.36
CA THR A 72 -1.00 4.80 55.70
C THR A 72 -2.01 3.64 55.63
N LYS A 73 -1.49 2.41 55.52
CA LYS A 73 -2.15 1.11 55.79
C LYS A 73 -1.25 0.33 56.75
N ASP A 74 -1.80 -0.52 57.62
CA ASP A 74 -0.98 -1.50 58.37
C ASP A 74 -1.79 -2.70 58.92
N THR A 75 -1.09 -3.61 59.62
CA THR A 75 -1.48 -4.89 60.25
C THR A 75 -1.54 -6.10 59.30
N SER A 76 -1.15 -7.33 59.67
CA SER A 76 -0.65 -7.91 60.96
C SER A 76 0.03 -9.28 60.71
N THR A 77 0.86 -9.89 61.58
CA THR A 77 1.79 -9.46 62.67
C THR A 77 2.73 -10.65 63.02
N LEU A 78 3.91 -10.39 63.61
CA LEU A 78 4.73 -11.39 64.36
C LEU A 78 5.59 -10.69 65.43
N THR A 79 5.99 -11.37 66.51
CA THR A 79 6.28 -10.71 67.81
C THR A 79 7.54 -11.15 68.54
N LYS A 80 8.32 -10.16 69.04
CA LYS A 80 9.15 -10.13 70.29
C LYS A 80 10.23 -11.24 70.47
N SER A 81 11.40 -11.00 71.08
CA SER A 81 11.69 -10.12 72.22
C SER A 81 13.18 -9.71 72.39
N THR A 82 13.40 -8.66 73.21
CA THR A 82 14.58 -8.38 74.08
C THR A 82 15.97 -8.08 73.49
N GLU A 83 16.48 -6.89 73.85
CA GLU A 83 17.90 -6.48 73.96
C GLU A 83 18.56 -7.08 75.24
N PRO A 84 19.74 -6.63 75.76
CA PRO A 84 20.76 -5.70 75.23
C PRO A 84 22.24 -6.16 75.40
N HIS A 85 23.18 -5.27 75.00
CA HIS A 85 24.45 -4.90 75.67
C HIS A 85 25.79 -4.98 74.90
N THR A 86 26.49 -3.83 74.96
CA THR A 86 27.94 -3.59 75.16
C THR A 86 29.02 -3.94 74.11
N GLU A 87 29.84 -2.90 73.89
CA GLU A 87 31.31 -2.88 73.96
C GLU A 87 32.19 -2.69 72.70
N ILE A 88 33.30 -2.02 73.00
CA ILE A 88 34.48 -1.57 72.22
C ILE A 88 35.68 -2.37 72.81
N PRO A 89 36.95 -2.36 72.31
CA PRO A 89 37.51 -1.69 71.11
C PRO A 89 38.59 -2.50 70.33
N GLU A 90 39.28 -1.82 69.40
CA GLU A 90 40.74 -1.86 69.13
C GLU A 90 41.49 -3.06 68.46
N LYS A 91 42.37 -2.65 67.51
CA LYS A 91 43.82 -2.94 67.36
C LYS A 91 44.37 -3.98 66.36
N ASP A 92 45.38 -3.48 65.62
CA ASP A 92 46.69 -4.07 65.25
C ASP A 92 46.80 -5.25 64.25
N LYS A 93 47.84 -5.34 63.41
CA LYS A 93 48.78 -4.32 62.85
C LYS A 93 49.48 -4.83 61.58
N THR A 94 50.24 -3.96 60.93
CA THR A 94 50.92 -4.11 59.62
C THR A 94 52.11 -5.08 59.54
N SER A 95 52.33 -5.66 58.35
CA SER A 95 53.60 -6.26 57.85
C SER A 95 53.51 -6.47 56.32
N PHE A 96 54.56 -6.42 55.47
CA PHE A 96 55.93 -5.88 55.58
C PHE A 96 56.49 -5.55 54.15
N SER A 97 57.31 -4.49 54.01
CA SER A 97 58.43 -4.25 53.04
C SER A 97 58.48 -4.73 51.55
N LYS A 98 58.86 -3.80 50.64
CA LYS A 98 59.70 -4.01 49.42
C LYS A 98 61.21 -4.23 49.81
N PRO A 99 62.26 -4.42 48.95
CA PRO A 99 62.41 -4.23 47.48
C PRO A 99 63.38 -5.21 46.72
N LEU A 100 63.82 -4.81 45.50
CA LEU A 100 64.97 -5.32 44.66
C LEU A 100 64.80 -6.73 44.05
N SER A 101 65.39 -7.10 42.89
CA SER A 101 66.04 -6.44 41.73
C SER A 101 65.90 -7.42 40.53
N GLU A 102 66.05 -7.14 39.23
CA GLU A 102 67.07 -6.44 38.39
C GLU A 102 66.39 -5.96 37.07
N LYS A 103 66.82 -4.87 36.41
CA LYS A 103 67.60 -4.81 35.12
C LYS A 103 67.25 -5.89 34.06
N ASP A 104 67.09 -5.60 32.77
CA ASP A 104 67.65 -4.53 31.91
C ASP A 104 66.68 -4.00 30.82
N THR A 105 67.09 -2.95 30.08
CA THR A 105 66.37 -2.37 28.92
C THR A 105 67.19 -2.47 27.63
N VAL A 106 66.82 -3.36 26.70
CA VAL A 106 67.43 -3.47 25.35
C VAL A 106 66.39 -3.85 24.28
N THR A 107 66.26 -3.04 23.24
CA THR A 107 65.89 -3.48 21.87
C THR A 107 67.21 -3.77 21.12
N PRO A 108 67.32 -4.79 20.22
CA PRO A 108 66.41 -4.96 19.08
C PRO A 108 66.23 -6.40 18.49
N SER A 109 65.42 -6.48 17.41
CA SER A 109 65.59 -7.32 16.18
C SER A 109 65.53 -8.86 16.19
N SER A 110 64.83 -9.38 15.15
CA SER A 110 65.01 -10.71 14.48
C SER A 110 64.62 -11.97 15.29
N SER A 111 64.26 -13.13 14.71
CA SER A 111 63.86 -13.58 13.34
C SER A 111 63.01 -14.87 13.53
N SER A 112 62.32 -15.50 12.59
CA SER A 112 62.20 -15.47 11.11
C SER A 112 60.72 -15.75 10.76
N GLU A 113 60.11 -15.20 9.71
CA GLU A 113 60.37 -15.38 8.27
C GLU A 113 60.23 -16.83 7.75
N GLN A 114 59.06 -17.14 7.18
CA GLN A 114 59.02 -17.72 5.84
C GLN A 114 58.09 -16.87 4.96
N VAL A 115 58.58 -16.52 3.78
CA VAL A 115 57.92 -15.68 2.79
C VAL A 115 57.54 -16.54 1.59
N TYR A 116 56.38 -16.26 1.00
CA TYR A 116 56.16 -16.54 -0.42
C TYR A 116 55.57 -15.30 -1.09
N GLU A 117 56.37 -14.70 -1.97
CA GLU A 117 55.99 -13.52 -2.74
C GLU A 117 54.98 -13.88 -3.83
N TYR A 118 54.06 -12.96 -4.13
CA TYR A 118 53.34 -12.94 -5.40
C TYR A 118 53.84 -11.76 -6.24
N SER A 119 54.79 -12.04 -7.14
CA SER A 119 55.24 -11.09 -8.17
C SER A 119 54.48 -11.31 -9.49
N PRO A 120 54.18 -10.24 -10.26
CA PRO A 120 53.28 -10.32 -11.41
C PRO A 120 53.98 -10.79 -12.69
N VAL A 121 53.26 -11.58 -13.51
CA VAL A 121 53.69 -11.99 -14.86
C VAL A 121 52.64 -11.59 -15.89
N LYS A 122 53.13 -11.26 -17.10
CA LYS A 122 52.38 -10.58 -18.16
C LYS A 122 51.66 -11.54 -19.11
N SER A 123 50.74 -10.96 -19.88
CA SER A 123 50.21 -11.42 -21.18
C SER A 123 50.96 -12.56 -21.90
N GLY A 124 50.24 -13.63 -22.25
CA GLY A 124 50.68 -14.66 -23.20
C GLY A 124 49.48 -15.32 -23.89
N THR A 125 49.53 -15.42 -25.22
CA THR A 125 48.55 -16.14 -26.07
C THR A 125 48.84 -17.64 -26.14
N LEU A 126 47.87 -18.41 -26.68
CA LEU A 126 47.92 -19.73 -27.38
C LEU A 126 46.76 -20.63 -26.89
N THR A 127 45.68 -20.84 -27.66
CA THR A 127 45.46 -21.83 -28.75
C THR A 127 45.52 -23.31 -28.33
N SER A 128 44.45 -24.07 -28.64
CA SER A 128 44.38 -25.54 -28.85
C SER A 128 44.87 -26.46 -27.70
N SER A 129 44.21 -27.55 -27.33
CA SER A 129 43.66 -28.61 -28.19
C SER A 129 42.83 -29.63 -27.37
N LEU A 130 42.04 -30.46 -28.05
CA LEU A 130 41.46 -31.69 -27.50
C LEU A 130 42.45 -32.86 -27.65
N PRO A 131 42.33 -33.89 -26.79
CA PRO A 131 42.62 -35.26 -27.21
C PRO A 131 41.45 -36.22 -26.94
N GLU A 132 41.18 -37.09 -27.93
CA GLU A 132 40.52 -38.40 -27.76
C GLU A 132 41.56 -39.39 -27.16
N GLN A 133 41.37 -40.70 -26.92
CA GLN A 133 40.52 -41.77 -27.46
C GLN A 133 40.22 -42.77 -26.29
N ASP A 134 39.50 -43.90 -26.40
CA ASP A 134 39.46 -44.88 -27.50
C ASP A 134 38.15 -45.73 -27.49
N ALA A 135 37.91 -46.51 -28.55
CA ALA A 135 36.66 -47.26 -28.81
C ALA A 135 36.88 -48.80 -28.75
N PRO A 136 36.46 -49.71 -29.69
CA PRO A 136 35.55 -49.65 -30.87
C PRO A 136 34.07 -49.88 -30.44
N ASN A 137 33.02 -50.29 -31.19
CA ASN A 137 32.68 -50.72 -32.59
C ASN A 137 31.12 -50.60 -32.69
N THR A 138 30.30 -50.66 -33.77
CA THR A 138 30.29 -50.82 -35.24
C THR A 138 28.87 -50.34 -35.70
N ASP A 139 28.40 -50.20 -36.95
CA ASP A 139 28.86 -50.55 -38.30
C ASP A 139 28.28 -49.56 -39.37
N VAL A 140 28.51 -49.80 -40.66
CA VAL A 140 28.44 -48.84 -41.80
C VAL A 140 27.94 -49.55 -43.10
N PRO A 141 27.53 -48.94 -44.26
CA PRO A 141 27.05 -47.57 -44.63
C PRO A 141 25.67 -47.52 -45.38
N GLU A 142 25.15 -46.32 -45.74
CA GLU A 142 25.09 -45.79 -47.14
C GLU A 142 24.17 -44.55 -47.36
N LYS A 143 24.80 -43.43 -47.78
CA LYS A 143 24.49 -42.54 -48.95
C LYS A 143 23.12 -41.80 -49.04
N ASP A 144 23.07 -40.45 -49.03
CA ASP A 144 23.37 -39.45 -50.10
C ASP A 144 22.12 -39.11 -50.98
N VAL A 145 21.86 -37.91 -51.55
CA VAL A 145 22.45 -36.54 -51.50
C VAL A 145 21.48 -35.50 -52.14
N THR A 146 21.57 -34.21 -51.75
CA THR A 146 20.99 -32.97 -52.41
C THR A 146 19.46 -32.81 -52.60
N GLU A 147 18.89 -31.66 -53.05
CA GLU A 147 19.05 -30.20 -52.74
C GLU A 147 18.11 -29.35 -53.66
N SER A 148 17.78 -28.10 -53.27
CA SER A 148 17.22 -27.00 -54.11
C SER A 148 15.77 -27.08 -54.65
N GLY A 149 15.17 -25.92 -55.03
CA GLY A 149 13.92 -25.83 -55.81
C GLY A 149 12.97 -24.67 -55.42
N ASP A 150 13.05 -23.53 -56.12
CA ASP A 150 12.47 -22.22 -55.73
C ASP A 150 11.04 -21.89 -56.31
N HIS A 151 10.46 -20.77 -55.84
CA HIS A 151 9.49 -19.85 -56.50
C HIS A 151 7.94 -20.10 -56.59
N HIS A 152 7.20 -19.25 -55.84
CA HIS A 152 6.11 -18.32 -56.24
C HIS A 152 4.71 -18.69 -56.84
N VAL A 153 3.66 -18.25 -56.10
CA VAL A 153 2.37 -17.59 -56.50
C VAL A 153 1.11 -18.40 -56.94
N GLU A 154 0.00 -18.02 -56.27
CA GLU A 154 -1.48 -18.18 -56.41
C GLU A 154 -2.14 -18.34 -57.82
N PRO A 155 -3.47 -18.65 -57.96
CA PRO A 155 -4.50 -19.34 -57.12
C PRO A 155 -5.26 -20.44 -57.97
N PRO A 156 -6.61 -20.79 -57.92
CA PRO A 156 -7.74 -20.48 -57.02
C PRO A 156 -8.63 -21.70 -56.55
N GLN A 157 -9.90 -21.78 -56.99
CA GLN A 157 -11.04 -22.63 -56.52
C GLN A 157 -11.52 -23.65 -57.60
N GLU A 158 -12.19 -24.75 -57.21
CA GLU A 158 -13.06 -25.62 -58.06
C GLU A 158 -14.08 -26.47 -57.19
N PRO A 159 -15.14 -27.14 -57.76
CA PRO A 159 -16.40 -27.41 -57.03
C PRO A 159 -16.97 -28.88 -57.06
N LEU A 160 -18.32 -29.03 -57.03
CA LEU A 160 -19.18 -30.23 -56.84
C LEU A 160 -19.61 -30.97 -58.14
N PRO A 161 -20.13 -32.21 -58.03
CA PRO A 161 -21.06 -32.82 -59.01
C PRO A 161 -22.47 -33.22 -58.44
N GLN A 162 -23.36 -33.78 -59.29
CA GLN A 162 -24.84 -33.91 -59.12
C GLN A 162 -25.41 -35.33 -59.40
N VAL A 163 -26.75 -35.51 -59.33
CA VAL A 163 -27.71 -36.21 -60.28
C VAL A 163 -28.98 -36.78 -59.55
N GLU A 164 -30.03 -37.22 -60.29
CA GLU A 164 -31.48 -37.23 -59.95
C GLU A 164 -32.20 -38.63 -59.97
N GLU A 165 -33.48 -38.72 -59.50
CA GLU A 165 -34.68 -39.23 -60.24
C GLU A 165 -35.88 -39.83 -59.42
N GLN A 166 -37.12 -39.54 -59.91
CA GLN A 166 -38.45 -40.27 -60.03
C GLN A 166 -38.87 -41.52 -59.16
N ASP A 167 -40.16 -41.95 -59.00
CA ASP A 167 -41.56 -41.42 -59.07
C ASP A 167 -42.63 -42.51 -58.60
N ARG A 168 -43.92 -42.13 -58.34
CA ARG A 168 -45.23 -42.88 -58.37
C ARG A 168 -45.81 -43.82 -57.26
N GLY A 169 -47.10 -43.54 -56.90
CA GLY A 169 -48.23 -44.49 -56.66
C GLY A 169 -48.56 -44.98 -55.21
N ASP A 170 -49.81 -45.32 -54.79
CA ASP A 170 -51.19 -44.97 -55.21
C ASP A 170 -52.23 -45.16 -54.02
N LYS A 171 -53.57 -45.07 -54.26
CA LYS A 171 -54.66 -44.75 -53.26
C LYS A 171 -55.25 -45.89 -52.37
N ALA A 172 -55.94 -45.46 -51.29
CA ALA A 172 -57.36 -45.76 -50.91
C ALA A 172 -57.67 -46.38 -49.50
N GLY A 173 -58.87 -46.11 -48.95
CA GLY A 173 -59.49 -46.84 -47.82
C GLY A 173 -60.05 -45.98 -46.66
N ARG A 174 -61.21 -46.35 -46.05
CA ARG A 174 -61.91 -45.54 -45.01
C ARG A 174 -62.76 -46.39 -44.04
N LYS A 175 -62.54 -46.32 -42.71
CA LYS A 175 -63.57 -46.38 -41.62
C LYS A 175 -62.98 -46.17 -40.21
N LYS A 176 -63.86 -46.01 -39.20
CA LYS A 176 -63.58 -45.71 -37.77
C LYS A 176 -63.42 -47.04 -36.97
N SER A 177 -63.02 -47.12 -35.68
CA SER A 177 -63.01 -46.12 -34.59
C SER A 177 -62.10 -46.48 -33.39
N LYS A 178 -61.80 -45.47 -32.56
CA LYS A 178 -61.37 -45.54 -31.13
C LYS A 178 -60.12 -46.40 -30.78
N GLU A 179 -58.98 -45.72 -30.63
CA GLU A 179 -58.20 -45.76 -29.38
C GLU A 179 -57.27 -44.53 -29.29
N ARG A 180 -57.00 -44.01 -28.08
CA ARG A 180 -56.33 -42.69 -27.90
C ARG A 180 -54.88 -42.83 -27.44
N ARG A 181 -54.04 -43.44 -28.29
CA ARG A 181 -52.61 -43.65 -28.02
C ARG A 181 -51.78 -42.44 -28.46
N GLY A 182 -51.05 -41.83 -27.53
CA GLY A 182 -50.18 -40.68 -27.82
C GLY A 182 -49.05 -41.05 -28.79
N ARG A 183 -48.79 -40.18 -29.79
CA ARG A 183 -47.80 -40.42 -30.85
C ARG A 183 -46.72 -39.34 -30.79
N ARG A 184 -45.45 -39.75 -30.66
CA ARG A 184 -44.29 -38.85 -30.74
C ARG A 184 -44.34 -38.05 -32.05
N GLU A 185 -44.11 -36.73 -31.98
CA GLU A 185 -43.77 -35.95 -33.17
C GLU A 185 -42.44 -36.40 -33.76
N SER A 186 -42.28 -36.31 -35.08
CA SER A 186 -40.98 -36.56 -35.72
C SER A 186 -40.04 -35.37 -35.52
N LEU A 187 -38.73 -35.60 -35.42
CA LEU A 187 -37.74 -34.52 -35.28
C LEU A 187 -37.83 -33.48 -36.41
N ARG A 188 -38.26 -33.86 -37.63
CA ARG A 188 -38.49 -32.91 -38.73
C ARG A 188 -39.63 -31.92 -38.43
N ALA A 189 -40.69 -32.32 -37.74
CA ALA A 189 -41.76 -31.40 -37.33
C ALA A 189 -41.27 -30.41 -36.25
N VAL A 190 -40.57 -30.91 -35.24
CA VAL A 190 -39.98 -30.09 -34.16
C VAL A 190 -38.95 -29.10 -34.72
N MET A 191 -38.08 -29.54 -35.64
CA MET A 191 -37.12 -28.67 -36.31
C MET A 191 -37.77 -27.68 -37.28
N ALA A 192 -38.81 -28.07 -38.02
CA ALA A 192 -39.56 -27.13 -38.86
C ALA A 192 -40.26 -26.05 -38.02
N ARG A 193 -40.80 -26.42 -36.86
CA ARG A 193 -41.36 -25.48 -35.89
C ARG A 193 -40.30 -24.54 -35.31
N LYS A 194 -39.18 -25.05 -34.77
CA LYS A 194 -38.06 -24.22 -34.30
C LYS A 194 -37.51 -23.28 -35.39
N LYS A 195 -37.39 -23.76 -36.63
CA LYS A 195 -36.92 -22.95 -37.77
C LYS A 195 -37.95 -21.92 -38.26
N LYS A 196 -39.21 -22.03 -37.84
CA LYS A 196 -40.25 -21.00 -38.04
C LYS A 196 -40.28 -20.01 -36.88
N GLU A 197 -40.18 -20.49 -35.64
CA GLU A 197 -40.05 -19.66 -34.42
C GLU A 197 -38.80 -18.76 -34.48
N MET A 198 -37.63 -19.31 -34.85
CA MET A 198 -36.38 -18.56 -35.11
C MET A 198 -36.47 -17.57 -36.29
N LYS A 199 -37.44 -17.72 -37.20
CA LYS A 199 -37.67 -16.74 -38.28
C LYS A 199 -38.71 -15.68 -37.92
N SER A 200 -39.49 -15.88 -36.86
CA SER A 200 -40.36 -14.84 -36.30
C SER A 200 -39.67 -13.94 -35.27
N THR A 201 -38.51 -14.32 -34.73
CA THR A 201 -37.75 -13.51 -33.76
C THR A 201 -36.66 -12.62 -34.38
N GLN A 202 -36.39 -12.70 -35.68
CA GLN A 202 -35.53 -11.74 -36.40
C GLN A 202 -36.25 -10.40 -36.67
N GLY A 203 -36.92 -9.86 -35.64
CA GLY A 203 -37.86 -8.74 -35.73
C GLY A 203 -37.85 -7.76 -34.57
N THR A 204 -37.03 -7.99 -33.52
CA THR A 204 -36.61 -6.99 -32.51
C THR A 204 -35.44 -7.59 -31.72
N ALA A 205 -34.20 -7.38 -32.17
CA ALA A 205 -33.03 -7.69 -31.35
C ALA A 205 -32.80 -6.52 -30.38
N ALA A 206 -33.31 -6.63 -29.16
CA ALA A 206 -32.84 -5.80 -28.06
C ALA A 206 -31.40 -6.21 -27.69
N ASN A 207 -30.63 -5.29 -27.13
CA ASN A 207 -29.30 -5.60 -26.60
C ASN A 207 -29.43 -6.46 -25.34
N GLU A 208 -29.38 -7.79 -25.49
CA GLU A 208 -29.00 -8.68 -24.41
C GLU A 208 -27.48 -8.53 -24.21
N GLU A 209 -27.06 -7.70 -23.25
CA GLU A 209 -25.67 -7.68 -22.80
C GLU A 209 -25.29 -9.08 -22.27
N PRO A 210 -24.09 -9.59 -22.58
CA PRO A 210 -23.67 -10.90 -22.08
C PRO A 210 -23.57 -10.87 -20.55
N VAL A 211 -24.28 -11.78 -19.89
CA VAL A 211 -24.21 -11.95 -18.43
C VAL A 211 -22.78 -12.35 -18.06
N ALA A 212 -22.03 -11.40 -17.49
CA ALA A 212 -20.66 -11.62 -17.05
C ALA A 212 -20.62 -12.58 -15.85
N ASP A 213 -19.59 -13.43 -15.77
CA ASP A 213 -19.39 -14.30 -14.62
C ASP A 213 -18.79 -13.45 -13.46
N PRO A 214 -19.43 -13.37 -12.28
CA PRO A 214 -18.84 -12.67 -11.15
C PRO A 214 -17.52 -13.29 -10.65
N TYR A 215 -17.17 -14.50 -11.10
CA TYR A 215 -15.89 -15.15 -10.84
C TYR A 215 -14.88 -15.05 -12.02
N ASP A 216 -15.15 -14.24 -13.06
CA ASP A 216 -14.26 -14.01 -14.22
C ASP A 216 -12.82 -13.63 -13.80
N ASN A 217 -12.71 -12.62 -12.93
CA ASN A 217 -11.43 -12.08 -12.47
C ASN A 217 -10.67 -13.12 -11.63
N ALA A 218 -11.38 -13.74 -10.69
CA ALA A 218 -10.85 -14.82 -9.86
C ALA A 218 -10.32 -16.00 -10.70
N THR A 219 -11.08 -16.42 -11.71
CA THR A 219 -10.73 -17.52 -12.62
C THR A 219 -9.56 -17.14 -13.53
N SER A 220 -9.52 -15.89 -14.01
CA SER A 220 -8.39 -15.37 -14.79
C SER A 220 -7.07 -15.38 -14.00
N CYS A 221 -7.14 -15.15 -12.68
CA CYS A 221 -5.97 -15.23 -11.79
C CYS A 221 -5.41 -16.66 -11.60
N ILE A 222 -6.09 -17.73 -12.03
CA ILE A 222 -5.59 -19.12 -11.90
C ILE A 222 -4.20 -19.28 -12.52
N ARG A 223 -3.99 -18.66 -13.69
CA ARG A 223 -2.74 -18.77 -14.48
C ARG A 223 -1.72 -17.67 -14.18
N LEU A 224 -2.07 -16.68 -13.35
CA LEU A 224 -1.17 -15.58 -13.01
C LEU A 224 -0.27 -15.99 -11.84
N THR A 225 1.03 -16.05 -12.05
CA THR A 225 2.04 -16.25 -11.00
C THR A 225 3.09 -15.15 -11.05
N ARG A 226 3.81 -14.94 -9.95
CA ARG A 226 4.94 -14.00 -9.90
C ARG A 226 5.92 -14.27 -11.05
N GLY A 227 6.10 -13.29 -11.94
CA GLY A 227 7.08 -13.36 -13.01
C GLY A 227 8.47 -12.92 -12.58
N ARG A 228 9.44 -12.97 -13.50
CA ARG A 228 10.82 -12.53 -13.26
C ARG A 228 10.91 -11.01 -13.11
N THR A 229 11.90 -10.57 -12.36
CA THR A 229 12.33 -9.16 -12.25
C THR A 229 13.44 -8.88 -13.25
N GLY A 230 13.26 -7.87 -14.10
CA GLY A 230 14.28 -7.38 -15.03
C GLY A 230 15.27 -6.41 -14.37
N ILE A 231 16.50 -6.39 -14.87
CA ILE A 231 17.50 -5.39 -14.49
C ILE A 231 18.24 -4.87 -15.73
N VAL A 232 18.53 -3.57 -15.77
CA VAL A 232 19.39 -2.95 -16.77
C VAL A 232 20.42 -2.05 -16.09
N TYR A 233 21.68 -2.16 -16.52
CA TYR A 233 22.81 -1.31 -16.17
C TYR A 233 23.82 -1.32 -17.31
N GLU A 234 24.54 -0.22 -17.54
CA GLU A 234 25.60 -0.09 -18.54
C GLU A 234 26.83 0.63 -17.99
N VAL A 235 28.01 0.07 -18.23
CA VAL A 235 29.29 0.66 -17.79
C VAL A 235 29.64 1.92 -18.58
N ASP A 236 29.21 2.01 -19.84
CA ASP A 236 29.45 3.20 -20.68
C ASP A 236 28.75 4.46 -20.13
N LEU A 237 27.68 4.32 -19.34
CA LEU A 237 27.02 5.45 -18.66
C LEU A 237 27.90 6.12 -17.60
N LEU A 238 29.00 5.49 -17.19
CA LEU A 238 30.00 6.10 -16.30
C LEU A 238 30.92 7.11 -17.02
N LYS A 239 30.92 7.14 -18.37
CA LYS A 239 31.75 8.05 -19.17
C LYS A 239 31.22 9.49 -19.22
N HIS A 240 29.93 9.69 -18.98
CA HIS A 240 29.32 11.01 -18.85
C HIS A 240 29.69 11.61 -17.49
N LYS A 241 30.45 12.70 -17.44
CA LYS A 241 30.81 13.40 -16.20
C LYS A 241 31.07 14.87 -16.48
N CYS A 242 31.00 15.70 -15.45
CA CYS A 242 31.48 17.07 -15.57
C CYS A 242 33.00 17.05 -15.76
N GLU A 243 33.51 17.75 -16.76
CA GLU A 243 34.96 17.85 -17.05
C GLU A 243 35.59 19.11 -16.44
N TRP A 244 34.79 19.94 -15.76
CA TRP A 244 35.20 21.23 -15.23
C TRP A 244 34.80 21.48 -13.76
N ASP A 245 34.11 20.52 -13.13
CA ASP A 245 33.78 20.51 -11.70
C ASP A 245 33.72 19.04 -11.22
N ASP A 246 34.80 18.57 -10.58
CA ASP A 246 34.89 17.19 -10.06
C ASP A 246 33.96 16.93 -8.88
N ASN A 247 33.43 17.98 -8.23
CA ASN A 247 32.49 17.88 -7.11
C ASN A 247 31.02 17.87 -7.56
N HIS A 248 30.76 17.91 -8.88
CA HIS A 248 29.40 17.95 -9.42
C HIS A 248 28.53 16.78 -8.89
N PRO A 249 27.34 17.03 -8.31
CA PRO A 249 26.60 16.01 -7.56
C PRO A 249 26.05 14.90 -8.46
N GLU A 250 25.64 15.22 -9.68
CA GLU A 250 25.35 14.20 -10.70
C GLU A 250 26.68 13.68 -11.27
N CYS A 251 27.12 12.52 -10.79
CA CYS A 251 28.43 11.94 -11.12
C CYS A 251 28.38 10.41 -11.28
N PRO A 252 29.41 9.79 -11.91
CA PRO A 252 29.48 8.33 -12.08
C PRO A 252 29.46 7.51 -10.78
N LYS A 253 29.81 8.11 -9.62
CA LYS A 253 29.82 7.39 -8.34
C LYS A 253 28.40 7.09 -7.82
N ARG A 254 27.39 7.84 -8.26
CA ARG A 254 25.97 7.54 -8.02
C ARG A 254 25.61 6.14 -8.50
N LEU A 255 25.86 5.88 -9.79
CA LEU A 255 25.46 4.66 -10.46
C LEU A 255 26.29 3.44 -10.02
N SER A 256 27.62 3.57 -9.99
CA SER A 256 28.49 2.46 -9.57
C SER A 256 28.18 2.00 -8.14
N SER A 257 27.99 2.90 -7.18
CA SER A 257 27.72 2.50 -5.77
C SER A 257 26.39 1.78 -5.56
N ILE A 258 25.41 1.97 -6.44
CA ILE A 258 24.17 1.19 -6.45
C ILE A 258 24.46 -0.23 -6.94
N VAL A 259 25.19 -0.36 -8.05
CA VAL A 259 25.57 -1.63 -8.66
C VAL A 259 26.44 -2.45 -7.71
N ASP A 260 27.51 -1.85 -7.17
CA ASP A 260 28.42 -2.43 -6.17
C ASP A 260 27.61 -3.09 -5.04
N LYS A 261 26.74 -2.31 -4.37
CA LYS A 261 25.92 -2.78 -3.25
C LYS A 261 24.92 -3.87 -3.65
N CYS A 262 24.29 -3.75 -4.83
CA CYS A 262 23.34 -4.76 -5.30
C CYS A 262 24.02 -6.09 -5.67
N ILE A 263 25.31 -6.06 -6.04
CA ILE A 263 26.16 -7.25 -6.22
C ILE A 263 26.55 -7.82 -4.84
N ASP A 264 27.01 -6.99 -3.90
CA ASP A 264 27.36 -7.42 -2.53
C ASP A 264 26.19 -8.10 -1.78
N LYS A 265 24.96 -7.64 -2.02
CA LYS A 265 23.73 -8.23 -1.46
C LYS A 265 23.19 -9.40 -2.29
N GLY A 266 23.88 -9.82 -3.36
CA GLY A 266 23.51 -10.93 -4.22
C GLY A 266 22.22 -10.74 -5.01
N LEU A 267 21.74 -9.51 -5.20
CA LEU A 267 20.46 -9.23 -5.85
C LEU A 267 20.55 -9.34 -7.38
N PHE A 268 21.69 -8.97 -7.98
CA PHE A 268 21.91 -9.09 -9.42
C PHE A 268 21.71 -10.52 -9.94
N SER A 269 22.14 -11.54 -9.19
CA SER A 269 22.00 -12.96 -9.58
C SER A 269 20.57 -13.50 -9.52
N GLN A 270 19.64 -12.75 -8.91
CA GLN A 270 18.21 -13.09 -8.80
C GLN A 270 17.36 -12.39 -9.88
N CYS A 271 17.96 -11.50 -10.67
CA CYS A 271 17.30 -10.74 -11.73
C CYS A 271 17.60 -11.32 -13.11
N LEU A 272 16.68 -11.11 -14.06
CA LEU A 272 16.96 -11.27 -15.48
C LEU A 272 17.65 -10.00 -16.00
N GLN A 273 18.93 -10.09 -16.37
CA GLN A 273 19.56 -9.01 -17.12
C GLN A 273 18.87 -8.87 -18.48
N ILE A 274 18.28 -7.70 -18.73
CA ILE A 274 17.58 -7.42 -19.98
C ILE A 274 18.61 -7.00 -21.05
N PRO A 275 18.57 -7.57 -22.27
CA PRO A 275 19.55 -7.26 -23.32
C PRO A 275 19.57 -5.77 -23.64
N ASN A 276 20.74 -5.14 -23.50
CA ASN A 276 20.89 -3.70 -23.69
C ASN A 276 21.65 -3.36 -24.97
N PHE A 277 21.00 -3.61 -26.10
CA PHE A 277 21.43 -3.09 -27.39
C PHE A 277 20.97 -1.63 -27.53
N LEU A 278 21.76 -0.81 -28.21
CA LEU A 278 21.30 0.49 -28.69
C LEU A 278 20.20 0.26 -29.73
N ARG A 279 19.00 0.77 -29.46
CA ARG A 279 17.82 0.53 -30.30
C ARG A 279 17.95 1.19 -31.68
N PRO A 280 17.55 0.51 -32.78
CA PRO A 280 17.57 1.11 -34.11
C PRO A 280 16.45 2.14 -34.33
N ASP A 281 15.32 2.02 -33.61
CA ASP A 281 14.18 2.96 -33.65
C ASP A 281 14.32 4.13 -32.65
N LEU A 282 15.52 4.32 -32.07
CA LEU A 282 15.71 5.25 -30.97
C LEU A 282 15.46 6.71 -31.37
N TYR A 283 15.85 7.11 -32.58
CA TYR A 283 15.64 8.47 -33.09
C TYR A 283 14.16 8.76 -33.25
N GLU A 284 13.41 7.86 -33.89
CA GLU A 284 11.96 7.96 -34.07
C GLU A 284 11.20 7.97 -32.74
N LYS A 285 11.68 7.21 -31.73
CA LYS A 285 11.12 7.25 -30.37
C LYS A 285 11.45 8.58 -29.67
N ILE A 286 12.66 9.15 -29.80
CA ILE A 286 13.01 10.50 -29.29
C ILE A 286 12.09 11.57 -29.88
N LEU A 287 11.88 11.54 -31.21
CA LEU A 287 11.00 12.47 -31.93
C LEU A 287 9.51 12.38 -31.53
N THR A 288 9.13 11.47 -30.62
CA THR A 288 7.78 11.47 -30.03
C THR A 288 7.59 12.47 -28.91
N LYS A 289 8.67 13.01 -28.33
CA LYS A 289 8.65 13.92 -27.16
C LYS A 289 9.65 15.08 -27.23
N HIS A 290 10.60 15.06 -28.15
CA HIS A 290 11.57 16.13 -28.40
C HIS A 290 11.58 16.49 -29.89
N SER A 291 12.06 17.68 -30.27
CA SER A 291 12.26 17.98 -31.69
C SER A 291 13.53 17.31 -32.26
N ALA A 292 13.65 17.36 -33.60
CA ALA A 292 14.88 16.99 -34.29
C ALA A 292 16.03 17.99 -34.03
N GLU A 293 15.73 19.26 -33.74
CA GLU A 293 16.74 20.28 -33.43
C GLU A 293 17.37 20.02 -32.07
N HIS A 294 16.56 19.65 -31.06
CA HIS A 294 17.03 19.26 -29.72
C HIS A 294 18.04 18.10 -29.77
N TYR A 295 17.69 17.04 -30.52
CA TYR A 295 18.57 15.89 -30.75
C TYR A 295 19.86 16.26 -31.48
N GLU A 296 19.77 17.00 -32.59
CA GLU A 296 20.95 17.39 -33.38
C GLU A 296 21.82 18.44 -32.67
N LYS A 297 21.26 19.32 -31.82
CA LYS A 297 22.02 20.23 -30.95
C LYS A 297 22.86 19.45 -29.95
N LEU A 298 22.28 18.46 -29.24
CA LEU A 298 23.01 17.62 -28.30
C LEU A 298 24.13 16.81 -29.00
N LYS A 299 23.78 16.18 -30.12
CA LYS A 299 24.68 15.37 -30.94
C LYS A 299 25.87 16.17 -31.46
N THR A 300 25.60 17.31 -32.09
CA THR A 300 26.64 18.20 -32.65
C THR A 300 27.53 18.77 -31.55
N LEU A 301 26.95 19.23 -30.43
CA LEU A 301 27.70 19.72 -29.29
C LEU A 301 28.69 18.66 -28.78
N CYS A 302 28.22 17.44 -28.50
CA CYS A 302 29.07 16.36 -27.98
C CYS A 302 30.12 15.84 -28.99
N GLN A 303 29.92 16.03 -30.29
CA GLN A 303 30.81 15.52 -31.34
C GLN A 303 31.85 16.53 -31.86
N SER A 304 31.56 17.83 -31.83
CA SER A 304 32.45 18.85 -32.43
C SER A 304 32.88 20.00 -31.52
N ALA A 305 32.29 20.16 -30.33
CA ALA A 305 32.69 21.22 -29.41
C ALA A 305 33.94 20.86 -28.59
N ASN A 306 34.68 21.89 -28.17
CA ASN A 306 35.68 21.76 -27.10
C ASN A 306 35.01 22.05 -25.74
N LEU A 307 35.69 21.72 -24.63
CA LEU A 307 35.14 21.87 -23.28
C LEU A 307 34.74 23.31 -22.93
N THR A 308 35.45 24.34 -23.42
CA THR A 308 35.09 25.75 -23.17
C THR A 308 33.80 26.13 -23.91
N THR A 309 33.60 25.62 -25.12
CA THR A 309 32.33 25.77 -25.85
C THR A 309 31.20 24.98 -25.18
N MET A 310 31.48 23.78 -24.67
CA MET A 310 30.51 22.98 -23.90
C MET A 310 30.07 23.68 -22.61
N GLU A 311 31.00 24.25 -21.85
CA GLU A 311 30.70 25.01 -20.64
C GLU A 311 29.93 26.30 -20.96
N HIS A 312 30.29 27.01 -22.04
CA HIS A 312 29.53 28.18 -22.46
C HIS A 312 28.08 27.81 -22.80
N VAL A 313 27.84 26.75 -23.58
CA VAL A 313 26.48 26.29 -23.89
C VAL A 313 25.77 25.75 -22.64
N ALA A 314 26.48 25.14 -21.69
CA ALA A 314 25.90 24.75 -20.40
C ALA A 314 25.35 25.94 -19.60
N SER A 315 25.98 27.12 -19.66
CA SER A 315 25.43 28.32 -19.00
C SER A 315 24.21 28.95 -19.71
N GLU A 316 23.83 28.48 -20.90
CA GLU A 316 22.55 28.84 -21.54
C GLU A 316 21.35 28.08 -20.94
N TYR A 317 21.59 27.01 -20.18
CA TYR A 317 20.58 26.05 -19.71
C TYR A 317 20.62 25.90 -18.17
N ASP A 318 19.46 25.66 -17.55
CA ASP A 318 19.41 25.51 -16.10
C ASP A 318 19.94 24.13 -15.67
N SER A 319 21.03 24.15 -14.88
CA SER A 319 21.57 23.00 -14.16
C SER A 319 21.92 21.81 -15.05
N VAL A 320 22.75 22.00 -16.08
CA VAL A 320 23.28 20.92 -16.95
C VAL A 320 24.80 21.01 -17.15
N TYR A 321 25.42 19.94 -17.64
CA TYR A 321 26.81 19.90 -18.10
C TYR A 321 26.96 18.97 -19.31
N PHE A 322 28.05 19.12 -20.08
CA PHE A 322 28.31 18.28 -21.24
C PHE A 322 29.75 17.76 -21.27
N ASN A 323 29.93 16.55 -21.79
CA ASN A 323 31.22 16.07 -22.27
C ASN A 323 31.03 15.27 -23.58
N ASN A 324 32.13 14.82 -24.19
CA ASN A 324 32.12 14.08 -25.45
C ASN A 324 31.31 12.76 -25.42
N HIS A 325 30.87 12.31 -24.23
CA HIS A 325 30.09 11.09 -24.02
C HIS A 325 28.63 11.35 -23.61
N THR A 326 28.21 12.60 -23.33
CA THR A 326 26.83 12.91 -22.90
C THR A 326 25.78 12.41 -23.90
N PHE A 327 25.99 12.61 -25.21
CA PHE A 327 25.04 12.15 -26.23
C PHE A 327 24.90 10.62 -26.28
N ASP A 328 26.00 9.86 -26.27
CA ASP A 328 25.98 8.40 -26.26
C ASP A 328 25.37 7.85 -24.96
N ALA A 329 25.71 8.44 -23.81
CA ALA A 329 25.14 8.09 -22.52
C ALA A 329 23.62 8.38 -22.47
N ALA A 330 23.15 9.53 -22.96
CA ALA A 330 21.72 9.85 -23.03
C ALA A 330 20.96 8.89 -23.95
N CYS A 331 21.53 8.56 -25.11
CA CYS A 331 20.95 7.56 -26.02
C CYS A 331 20.87 6.18 -25.36
N ARG A 332 21.92 5.74 -24.65
CA ARG A 332 21.94 4.46 -23.94
C ARG A 332 21.03 4.43 -22.72
N ALA A 333 20.93 5.51 -21.96
CA ALA A 333 19.99 5.64 -20.84
C ALA A 333 18.54 5.46 -21.32
N LEU A 334 18.15 6.17 -22.38
CA LEU A 334 16.84 6.01 -23.00
C LEU A 334 16.63 4.61 -23.59
N SER A 335 17.63 4.05 -24.28
CA SER A 335 17.59 2.70 -24.85
C SER A 335 17.39 1.63 -23.76
N SER A 336 18.08 1.78 -22.63
CA SER A 336 17.96 0.95 -21.43
C SER A 336 16.55 0.96 -20.88
N VAL A 337 15.96 2.15 -20.72
CA VAL A 337 14.61 2.35 -20.19
C VAL A 337 13.56 1.82 -21.16
N LEU A 338 13.68 2.09 -22.47
CA LEU A 338 12.79 1.52 -23.49
C LEU A 338 12.82 -0.01 -23.47
N ASN A 339 14.01 -0.61 -23.44
CA ASN A 339 14.14 -2.08 -23.45
C ASN A 339 13.55 -2.71 -22.18
N LEU A 340 13.70 -2.09 -21.00
CA LEU A 340 13.06 -2.56 -19.77
C LEU A 340 11.54 -2.36 -19.79
N VAL A 341 11.06 -1.13 -20.02
CA VAL A 341 9.64 -0.76 -19.90
C VAL A 341 8.80 -1.52 -20.93
N LEU A 342 9.29 -1.70 -22.16
CA LEU A 342 8.60 -2.50 -23.17
C LEU A 342 8.54 -3.99 -22.78
N ALA A 343 9.56 -4.55 -22.11
CA ALA A 343 9.54 -5.93 -21.64
C ALA A 343 8.56 -6.14 -20.46
N VAL A 344 8.41 -5.14 -19.58
CA VAL A 344 7.35 -5.14 -18.54
C VAL A 344 5.97 -5.03 -19.18
N ALA A 345 5.76 -4.09 -20.12
CA ALA A 345 4.45 -3.87 -20.75
C ALA A 345 3.99 -5.05 -21.64
N LYS A 346 4.93 -5.78 -22.25
CA LYS A 346 4.69 -7.05 -22.96
C LYS A 346 4.46 -8.25 -22.04
N GLN A 347 4.76 -8.11 -20.75
CA GLN A 347 4.74 -9.19 -19.75
C GLN A 347 5.79 -10.30 -20.01
N ASP A 348 6.88 -9.99 -20.72
CA ASP A 348 8.09 -10.83 -20.84
C ASP A 348 8.82 -10.98 -19.48
N ILE A 349 8.67 -9.94 -18.66
CA ILE A 349 9.00 -9.85 -17.23
C ILE A 349 7.81 -9.23 -16.50
N MET A 350 7.69 -9.47 -15.19
CA MET A 350 6.60 -8.88 -14.40
C MET A 350 6.93 -7.46 -13.96
N ASN A 351 8.18 -7.19 -13.57
CA ASN A 351 8.63 -5.87 -13.13
C ASN A 351 10.13 -5.71 -13.36
N GLY A 352 10.73 -4.57 -13.05
CA GLY A 352 12.18 -4.43 -13.06
C GLY A 352 12.71 -3.02 -12.84
N MET A 353 14.04 -2.88 -12.84
CA MET A 353 14.72 -1.61 -12.55
C MET A 353 15.83 -1.27 -13.56
N ALA A 354 15.85 -0.02 -14.02
CA ALA A 354 16.87 0.54 -14.91
C ALA A 354 17.78 1.48 -14.11
N PHE A 355 19.02 1.03 -13.87
CA PHE A 355 20.08 1.83 -13.28
C PHE A 355 20.78 2.63 -14.37
N VAL A 356 20.28 3.85 -14.61
CA VAL A 356 20.68 4.72 -15.73
C VAL A 356 21.15 6.10 -15.27
N ARG A 357 21.94 6.75 -16.12
CA ARG A 357 22.22 8.18 -16.11
C ARG A 357 22.71 8.59 -17.51
N PRO A 358 22.47 9.83 -17.98
CA PRO A 358 21.78 10.93 -17.31
C PRO A 358 20.29 10.64 -16.99
N PRO A 359 19.70 11.35 -16.00
CA PRO A 359 18.27 11.31 -15.70
C PRO A 359 17.42 11.88 -16.86
N GLY A 360 16.09 11.82 -16.73
CA GLY A 360 15.14 12.20 -17.78
C GLY A 360 14.00 13.14 -17.40
N HIS A 361 13.44 13.06 -16.19
CA HIS A 361 12.15 13.69 -15.87
C HIS A 361 12.06 15.23 -16.04
N HIS A 362 13.18 15.96 -15.97
CA HIS A 362 13.23 17.41 -16.22
C HIS A 362 13.35 17.80 -17.70
N ALA A 363 13.78 16.91 -18.59
CA ALA A 363 14.03 17.25 -20.00
C ALA A 363 12.74 17.68 -20.70
N MET A 364 12.74 18.89 -21.26
CA MET A 364 11.59 19.49 -21.98
C MET A 364 11.76 19.31 -23.49
N TYR A 365 10.74 19.67 -24.27
CA TYR A 365 10.65 19.35 -25.71
C TYR A 365 11.82 19.89 -26.58
N ASP A 366 12.38 21.05 -26.22
CA ASP A 366 13.51 21.72 -26.91
C ASP A 366 14.57 22.26 -25.92
N GLU A 367 14.58 21.80 -24.66
CA GLU A 367 15.45 22.33 -23.62
C GLU A 367 16.07 21.24 -22.74
N PHE A 368 17.40 21.29 -22.57
CA PHE A 368 18.12 20.49 -21.57
C PHE A 368 17.98 21.17 -20.21
N ASN A 369 17.60 20.43 -19.16
CA ASN A 369 17.27 21.03 -17.87
C ASN A 369 17.53 20.01 -16.75
N GLY A 370 18.08 20.41 -15.61
CA GLY A 370 18.19 19.55 -14.41
C GLY A 370 18.93 18.23 -14.65
N TYR A 371 20.10 18.29 -15.29
CA TYR A 371 20.91 17.15 -15.74
C TYR A 371 20.23 16.21 -16.76
N CYS A 372 19.01 16.50 -17.21
CA CYS A 372 18.24 15.67 -18.11
C CYS A 372 18.38 16.16 -19.56
N PHE A 373 18.57 15.22 -20.50
CA PHE A 373 18.72 15.53 -21.93
C PHE A 373 17.62 14.93 -22.80
N PHE A 374 17.18 13.71 -22.52
CA PHE A 374 15.98 13.11 -23.10
C PHE A 374 15.09 12.59 -21.97
N ASN A 375 13.78 12.78 -22.08
CA ASN A 375 12.84 12.34 -21.07
C ASN A 375 12.59 10.82 -21.17
N ASN A 376 13.46 10.07 -20.50
CA ASN A 376 13.50 8.61 -20.47
C ASN A 376 12.12 7.96 -20.22
N VAL A 377 11.41 8.43 -19.20
CA VAL A 377 10.12 7.89 -18.77
C VAL A 377 8.99 8.30 -19.72
N ALA A 378 8.94 9.56 -20.16
CA ALA A 378 7.87 10.03 -21.05
C ALA A 378 7.96 9.41 -22.46
N ILE A 379 9.17 9.21 -22.99
CA ILE A 379 9.35 8.51 -24.28
C ILE A 379 8.94 7.04 -24.16
N ALA A 380 9.28 6.37 -23.05
CA ALA A 380 8.90 4.97 -22.83
C ALA A 380 7.40 4.78 -22.59
N ALA A 381 6.73 5.70 -21.91
CA ALA A 381 5.27 5.71 -21.74
C ALA A 381 4.55 5.92 -23.09
N GLU A 382 4.97 6.92 -23.87
CA GLU A 382 4.39 7.18 -25.20
C GLU A 382 4.65 6.02 -26.18
N ALA A 383 5.80 5.34 -26.08
CA ALA A 383 6.08 4.11 -26.82
C ALA A 383 5.09 3.00 -26.46
N CYS A 384 4.82 2.77 -25.17
CA CYS A 384 3.87 1.74 -24.73
C CYS A 384 2.43 2.01 -25.17
N ILE A 385 2.02 3.28 -25.28
CA ILE A 385 0.70 3.67 -25.79
C ILE A 385 0.63 3.51 -27.32
N LYS A 386 1.62 4.02 -28.06
CA LYS A 386 1.67 3.91 -29.54
C LYS A 386 1.78 2.46 -30.01
N ASP A 387 2.53 1.64 -29.29
CA ASP A 387 2.69 0.21 -29.56
C ASP A 387 1.51 -0.62 -28.99
N ASN A 388 0.48 0.03 -28.42
CA ASN A 388 -0.76 -0.54 -27.85
C ASN A 388 -0.52 -1.64 -26.78
N LEU A 389 0.51 -1.46 -25.96
CA LEU A 389 0.86 -2.34 -24.84
C LEU A 389 0.14 -1.94 -23.53
N ALA A 390 -0.16 -0.64 -23.36
CA ALA A 390 -0.91 -0.11 -22.23
C ALA A 390 -1.89 0.98 -22.69
N LYS A 391 -3.06 1.10 -22.05
CA LYS A 391 -4.09 2.12 -22.32
C LYS A 391 -4.23 3.15 -21.19
N ARG A 392 -3.75 2.80 -20.00
CA ARG A 392 -3.61 3.68 -18.82
C ARG A 392 -2.24 3.44 -18.21
N ILE A 393 -1.37 4.44 -18.21
CA ILE A 393 -0.05 4.39 -17.57
C ILE A 393 -0.07 5.33 -16.36
N LEU A 394 0.31 4.83 -15.19
CA LEU A 394 0.58 5.65 -14.01
C LEU A 394 2.08 5.95 -13.97
N ILE A 395 2.46 7.22 -14.05
CA ILE A 395 3.82 7.68 -13.75
C ILE A 395 3.82 8.20 -12.31
N VAL A 396 4.65 7.62 -11.46
CA VAL A 396 4.90 8.11 -10.09
C VAL A 396 6.31 8.67 -10.02
N ASP A 397 6.42 9.98 -9.90
CA ASP A 397 7.68 10.68 -9.64
C ASP A 397 7.84 10.88 -8.12
N ILE A 398 8.97 10.39 -7.59
CA ILE A 398 9.35 10.42 -6.17
C ILE A 398 10.74 11.01 -5.94
N ASP A 399 11.35 11.53 -7.01
CA ASP A 399 12.43 12.49 -6.90
C ASP A 399 11.98 13.72 -6.11
N VAL A 400 12.88 14.32 -5.35
CA VAL A 400 12.55 15.48 -4.51
C VAL A 400 12.31 16.75 -5.34
N HIS A 401 12.67 16.73 -6.62
CA HIS A 401 12.42 17.81 -7.59
C HIS A 401 11.20 17.48 -8.45
N HIS A 402 10.47 18.49 -8.90
CA HIS A 402 9.32 18.29 -9.79
C HIS A 402 9.79 17.98 -11.23
N GLY A 403 9.44 16.81 -11.78
CA GLY A 403 9.66 16.45 -13.19
C GLY A 403 8.80 17.24 -14.18
N GLN A 404 9.08 18.54 -14.34
CA GLN A 404 8.28 19.46 -15.16
C GLN A 404 8.20 19.03 -16.63
N GLY A 405 9.27 18.44 -17.17
CA GLY A 405 9.27 17.90 -18.53
C GLY A 405 8.23 16.80 -18.70
N THR A 406 8.18 15.86 -17.74
CA THR A 406 7.19 14.77 -17.72
C THR A 406 5.76 15.32 -17.58
N GLN A 407 5.54 16.30 -16.68
CA GLN A 407 4.25 17.00 -16.57
C GLN A 407 3.81 17.59 -17.92
N GLN A 408 4.66 18.42 -18.54
CA GLN A 408 4.32 19.13 -19.78
C GLN A 408 4.03 18.15 -20.93
N MET A 409 4.77 17.05 -21.02
CA MET A 409 4.65 16.01 -22.04
C MET A 409 3.34 15.20 -22.01
N PHE A 410 2.54 15.30 -20.93
CA PHE A 410 1.25 14.63 -20.78
C PHE A 410 0.13 15.55 -20.26
N TYR A 411 0.34 16.86 -20.20
CA TYR A 411 -0.59 17.79 -19.52
C TYR A 411 -2.02 17.85 -20.12
N ASP A 412 -2.23 17.37 -21.36
CA ASP A 412 -3.54 17.19 -22.01
C ASP A 412 -4.01 15.73 -22.16
N ARG A 413 -3.28 14.77 -21.60
CA ARG A 413 -3.52 13.33 -21.75
C ARG A 413 -4.23 12.75 -20.51
N LYS A 414 -5.06 11.73 -20.74
CA LYS A 414 -5.81 10.99 -19.70
C LYS A 414 -5.55 9.48 -19.70
N ASP A 415 -4.87 9.02 -20.74
CA ASP A 415 -4.25 7.71 -20.89
C ASP A 415 -2.89 7.63 -20.15
N VAL A 416 -2.36 8.77 -19.69
CA VAL A 416 -1.27 8.86 -18.70
C VAL A 416 -1.75 9.68 -17.51
N LEU A 417 -1.59 9.13 -16.32
CA LEU A 417 -1.72 9.83 -15.04
C LEU A 417 -0.31 10.12 -14.52
N TYR A 418 0.02 11.40 -14.35
CA TYR A 418 1.27 11.84 -13.73
C TYR A 418 1.02 12.25 -12.28
N PHE A 419 1.79 11.67 -11.36
CA PHE A 419 1.80 12.01 -9.94
C PHE A 419 3.23 12.35 -9.51
N SER A 420 3.44 13.49 -8.86
CA SER A 420 4.76 13.92 -8.37
C SER A 420 4.68 14.45 -6.95
N VAL A 421 5.54 13.94 -6.05
CA VAL A 421 5.71 14.45 -4.68
C VAL A 421 7.12 15.00 -4.50
N HIS A 422 7.22 16.33 -4.37
CA HIS A 422 8.47 17.06 -4.50
C HIS A 422 8.55 18.21 -3.49
N ARG A 423 9.77 18.62 -3.12
CA ARG A 423 10.01 19.87 -2.39
C ARG A 423 9.63 21.06 -3.27
N TYR A 424 9.03 22.08 -2.67
CA TYR A 424 8.53 23.25 -3.37
C TYR A 424 8.77 24.54 -2.60
N GLU A 425 8.54 24.55 -1.28
CA GLU A 425 8.70 25.74 -0.41
C GLU A 425 8.04 26.99 -1.00
N HIS A 426 6.77 26.87 -1.42
CA HIS A 426 6.02 27.91 -2.13
C HIS A 426 6.72 28.45 -3.40
N GLY A 427 7.48 27.61 -4.09
CA GLY A 427 8.26 27.96 -5.28
C GLY A 427 9.67 28.48 -4.99
N TYR A 428 10.14 28.52 -3.73
CA TYR A 428 11.53 28.86 -3.43
C TYR A 428 12.51 27.72 -3.74
N PHE A 429 12.06 26.47 -3.82
CA PHE A 429 12.90 25.36 -4.27
C PHE A 429 12.90 25.24 -5.81
N TRP A 430 14.05 24.81 -6.34
CA TRP A 430 14.27 24.56 -7.76
C TRP A 430 13.33 23.44 -8.29
N PRO A 431 12.75 23.53 -9.50
CA PRO A 431 12.99 24.48 -10.59
C PRO A 431 12.27 25.85 -10.46
N ASN A 432 11.77 26.20 -9.27
CA ASN A 432 11.15 27.51 -9.00
C ASN A 432 9.91 27.82 -9.85
N LEU A 433 9.20 26.80 -10.36
CA LEU A 433 8.08 26.98 -11.28
C LEU A 433 6.73 27.08 -10.55
N ALA A 434 5.91 28.06 -10.94
CA ALA A 434 4.53 28.16 -10.44
C ALA A 434 3.68 26.93 -10.81
N GLU A 435 3.97 26.29 -11.95
CA GLU A 435 3.23 25.12 -12.46
C GLU A 435 3.53 23.79 -11.75
N SER A 436 4.52 23.75 -10.84
CA SER A 436 4.73 22.63 -9.91
C SER A 436 3.68 22.61 -8.79
N ASN A 437 2.82 23.63 -8.66
CA ASN A 437 1.89 23.74 -7.54
C ASN A 437 0.66 22.83 -7.69
N PHE A 438 0.00 22.50 -6.56
CA PHE A 438 -1.15 21.57 -6.50
C PHE A 438 -2.35 21.95 -7.36
N ASN A 439 -2.45 23.22 -7.76
CA ASN A 439 -3.58 23.74 -8.56
C ASN A 439 -3.39 23.54 -10.08
N TYR A 440 -2.29 22.92 -10.53
CA TYR A 440 -2.02 22.63 -11.95
C TYR A 440 -2.39 21.18 -12.25
N ILE A 441 -3.67 20.96 -12.53
CA ILE A 441 -4.28 19.62 -12.63
C ILE A 441 -4.45 19.10 -14.07
N GLY A 442 -3.72 19.67 -15.04
CA GLY A 442 -3.87 19.36 -16.47
C GLY A 442 -4.74 20.37 -17.24
N LYS A 443 -4.87 20.18 -18.55
CA LYS A 443 -5.70 20.94 -19.50
C LYS A 443 -6.49 20.00 -20.42
N GLY A 444 -7.56 20.47 -21.05
CA GLY A 444 -8.33 19.67 -22.02
C GLY A 444 -8.84 18.34 -21.43
N GLU A 445 -8.55 17.23 -22.12
CA GLU A 445 -8.92 15.87 -21.67
C GLU A 445 -8.14 15.42 -20.43
N GLY A 446 -6.93 15.93 -20.21
CA GLY A 446 -6.07 15.59 -19.08
C GLY A 446 -6.41 16.29 -17.76
N VAL A 447 -7.51 17.03 -17.66
CA VAL A 447 -7.94 17.69 -16.42
C VAL A 447 -8.31 16.66 -15.35
N GLY A 448 -7.47 16.54 -14.33
CA GLY A 448 -7.54 15.55 -13.25
C GLY A 448 -6.37 14.54 -13.29
N TYR A 449 -5.65 14.45 -14.40
CA TYR A 449 -4.60 13.45 -14.66
C TYR A 449 -3.17 13.96 -14.44
N ASN A 450 -3.03 15.18 -13.93
CA ASN A 450 -1.78 15.72 -13.40
C ASN A 450 -1.94 16.01 -11.91
N ILE A 451 -1.11 15.42 -11.05
CA ILE A 451 -1.21 15.51 -9.60
C ILE A 451 0.13 15.91 -8.99
N ASN A 452 0.24 17.19 -8.64
CA ASN A 452 1.40 17.73 -7.93
C ASN A 452 1.15 17.75 -6.43
N VAL A 453 2.10 17.25 -5.64
CA VAL A 453 2.09 17.28 -4.17
C VAL A 453 3.27 18.11 -3.66
N PRO A 454 3.15 19.46 -3.69
CA PRO A 454 4.25 20.37 -3.38
C PRO A 454 4.49 20.46 -1.86
N LEU A 455 5.63 19.95 -1.41
CA LEU A 455 6.04 19.97 0.00
C LEU A 455 6.66 21.34 0.35
N ASN A 456 6.01 22.06 1.27
CA ASN A 456 6.34 23.46 1.57
C ASN A 456 7.34 23.64 2.72
N VAL A 457 7.92 22.56 3.24
CA VAL A 457 8.99 22.55 4.24
C VAL A 457 9.97 21.40 3.98
N THR A 458 11.17 21.50 4.54
CA THR A 458 12.18 20.43 4.62
C THR A 458 11.98 19.56 5.87
N GLY A 459 12.82 18.52 6.04
CA GLY A 459 12.84 17.68 7.25
C GLY A 459 11.73 16.62 7.37
N LEU A 460 10.91 16.47 6.33
CA LEU A 460 9.78 15.52 6.30
C LEU A 460 10.24 14.07 6.26
N ARG A 461 9.51 13.19 6.95
CA ARG A 461 9.90 11.78 7.24
C ARG A 461 9.01 10.77 6.50
N ASP A 462 9.27 9.48 6.71
CA ASP A 462 8.43 8.37 6.23
C ASP A 462 6.95 8.59 6.55
N ASP A 463 6.62 9.04 7.77
CA ASP A 463 5.28 9.43 8.22
C ASP A 463 4.53 10.33 7.22
N ASP A 464 5.17 11.42 6.79
CA ASP A 464 4.62 12.43 5.89
C ASP A 464 4.37 11.87 4.49
N TYR A 465 5.34 11.13 3.96
CA TYR A 465 5.25 10.50 2.65
C TYR A 465 4.23 9.36 2.65
N LEU A 466 4.10 8.61 3.74
CA LEU A 466 3.05 7.60 3.92
C LEU A 466 1.66 8.23 3.99
N ALA A 467 1.50 9.39 4.63
CA ALA A 467 0.24 10.15 4.58
C ALA A 467 -0.11 10.58 3.14
N VAL A 468 0.87 11.04 2.35
CA VAL A 468 0.69 11.32 0.92
C VAL A 468 0.27 10.05 0.15
N VAL A 469 0.89 8.89 0.44
CA VAL A 469 0.54 7.61 -0.20
C VAL A 469 -0.89 7.18 0.13
N PHE A 470 -1.29 7.12 1.41
CA PHE A 470 -2.61 6.62 1.81
C PHE A 470 -3.77 7.54 1.42
N TYR A 471 -3.52 8.85 1.34
CA TYR A 471 -4.59 9.85 1.17
C TYR A 471 -4.65 10.52 -0.20
N LEU A 472 -3.63 10.36 -1.05
CA LEU A 472 -3.61 10.84 -2.43
C LEU A 472 -3.30 9.71 -3.42
N LEU A 473 -2.11 9.11 -3.37
CA LEU A 473 -1.63 8.20 -4.42
C LEU A 473 -2.42 6.89 -4.51
N LEU A 474 -2.57 6.18 -3.39
CA LEU A 474 -3.14 4.82 -3.38
C LEU A 474 -4.63 4.79 -3.76
N PRO A 475 -5.50 5.73 -3.30
CA PRO A 475 -6.89 5.79 -3.73
C PRO A 475 -7.03 6.11 -5.22
N VAL A 476 -6.29 7.10 -5.72
CA VAL A 476 -6.31 7.49 -7.14
C VAL A 476 -5.76 6.37 -8.03
N ALA A 477 -4.68 5.69 -7.62
CA ALA A 477 -4.12 4.57 -8.37
C ALA A 477 -5.11 3.38 -8.46
N TYR A 478 -5.90 3.14 -7.41
CA TYR A 478 -6.95 2.11 -7.42
C TYR A 478 -8.17 2.50 -8.29
N GLU A 479 -8.56 3.78 -8.31
CA GLU A 479 -9.63 4.28 -9.18
C GLU A 479 -9.20 4.31 -10.67
N PHE A 480 -8.00 4.80 -10.95
CA PHE A 480 -7.42 4.84 -12.30
C PHE A 480 -7.18 3.44 -12.88
N ASN A 481 -6.86 2.47 -12.00
CA ASN A 481 -6.60 1.08 -12.34
C ASN A 481 -5.64 0.98 -13.55
N PRO A 482 -4.37 1.41 -13.42
CA PRO A 482 -3.42 1.46 -14.55
C PRO A 482 -3.14 0.06 -15.13
N ASP A 483 -2.83 0.00 -16.42
CA ASP A 483 -2.33 -1.20 -17.08
C ASP A 483 -0.81 -1.40 -16.86
N LEU A 484 -0.09 -0.31 -16.57
CA LEU A 484 1.35 -0.24 -16.32
C LEU A 484 1.66 0.88 -15.32
N VAL A 485 2.61 0.65 -14.40
CA VAL A 485 3.21 1.71 -13.57
C VAL A 485 4.66 1.93 -14.00
N ILE A 486 5.07 3.19 -14.13
CA ILE A 486 6.47 3.59 -14.27
C ILE A 486 6.80 4.51 -13.09
N ILE A 487 7.94 4.28 -12.43
CA ILE A 487 8.39 5.09 -11.30
C ILE A 487 9.65 5.85 -11.70
N SER A 488 9.56 7.18 -11.75
CA SER A 488 10.71 8.10 -11.79
C SER A 488 11.29 8.14 -10.38
N ALA A 489 12.34 7.36 -10.15
CA ALA A 489 12.90 7.08 -8.84
C ALA A 489 14.18 7.90 -8.60
N GLY A 490 13.98 9.15 -8.20
CA GLY A 490 14.98 9.88 -7.44
C GLY A 490 15.03 9.39 -6.00
N TYR A 491 16.22 9.47 -5.39
CA TYR A 491 16.47 9.09 -4.01
C TYR A 491 17.04 10.25 -3.16
N ASP A 492 16.89 11.49 -3.65
CA ASP A 492 17.23 12.75 -2.97
C ASP A 492 16.14 13.19 -1.98
N SER A 493 14.97 12.57 -2.04
CA SER A 493 14.00 12.58 -0.94
C SER A 493 14.54 11.83 0.30
N CYS A 494 15.62 11.07 0.18
CA CYS A 494 16.19 10.26 1.27
C CYS A 494 17.10 11.08 2.22
N MET A 495 17.14 10.66 3.48
CA MET A 495 17.95 11.29 4.54
C MET A 495 19.42 11.46 4.13
N GLY A 496 19.97 12.62 4.47
CA GLY A 496 21.34 13.01 4.14
C GLY A 496 21.52 13.61 2.75
N ASP A 497 20.50 13.72 1.91
CA ASP A 497 20.64 14.46 0.64
C ASP A 497 20.68 15.98 0.87
N GLY A 498 21.80 16.60 0.47
CA GLY A 498 22.04 18.03 0.64
C GLY A 498 21.12 18.93 -0.20
N LYS A 499 20.58 18.41 -1.33
CA LYS A 499 19.57 19.11 -2.12
C LYS A 499 18.17 18.93 -1.53
N GLY A 500 17.75 17.69 -1.32
CA GLY A 500 16.38 17.42 -0.85
C GLY A 500 16.13 17.94 0.56
N LYS A 501 17.09 17.73 1.47
CA LYS A 501 16.98 18.04 2.90
C LYS A 501 15.74 17.46 3.57
N MET A 502 15.31 16.30 3.09
CA MET A 502 14.26 15.46 3.66
C MET A 502 14.88 14.39 4.57
N LEU A 503 14.04 13.68 5.32
CA LEU A 503 14.44 12.67 6.31
C LEU A 503 13.73 11.32 6.06
N VAL A 504 13.39 11.03 4.81
CA VAL A 504 12.83 9.72 4.39
C VAL A 504 13.91 8.65 4.50
N THR A 505 13.60 7.50 5.09
CA THR A 505 14.54 6.39 5.23
C THR A 505 14.68 5.59 3.93
N PRO A 506 15.79 4.86 3.73
CA PRO A 506 15.91 3.90 2.62
C PRO A 506 14.81 2.82 2.62
N GLY A 507 14.14 2.60 3.76
CA GLY A 507 13.06 1.64 3.89
C GLY A 507 11.77 2.06 3.16
N PHE A 508 11.40 3.35 3.20
CA PHE A 508 10.13 3.86 2.64
C PHE A 508 9.88 3.41 1.19
N TYR A 509 10.91 3.50 0.34
CA TYR A 509 10.84 3.13 -1.07
C TYR A 509 10.41 1.67 -1.31
N SER A 510 10.72 0.77 -0.36
CA SER A 510 10.23 -0.61 -0.38
C SER A 510 8.72 -0.69 -0.12
N HIS A 511 8.20 0.10 0.83
CA HIS A 511 6.78 0.10 1.17
C HIS A 511 5.95 0.72 0.04
N LEU A 512 6.43 1.82 -0.56
CA LEU A 512 5.81 2.43 -1.73
C LEU A 512 5.66 1.41 -2.88
N VAL A 513 6.75 0.76 -3.28
CA VAL A 513 6.74 -0.21 -4.40
C VAL A 513 5.87 -1.44 -4.09
N SER A 514 5.88 -1.93 -2.84
CA SER A 514 5.08 -3.08 -2.43
C SER A 514 3.58 -2.75 -2.31
N LEU A 515 3.21 -1.52 -1.94
CA LEU A 515 1.82 -1.04 -2.00
C LEU A 515 1.35 -0.87 -3.46
N LEU A 516 2.22 -0.36 -4.34
CA LEU A 516 1.94 -0.22 -5.78
C LEU A 516 1.92 -1.56 -6.53
N HIS A 517 2.51 -2.66 -6.02
CA HIS A 517 2.32 -4.00 -6.60
C HIS A 517 0.85 -4.42 -6.63
N GLY A 518 -0.02 -3.80 -5.82
CA GLY A 518 -1.46 -4.01 -5.85
C GLY A 518 -2.15 -3.52 -7.13
N VAL A 519 -1.59 -2.58 -7.90
CA VAL A 519 -2.16 -2.11 -9.17
C VAL A 519 -1.41 -2.69 -10.38
N ALA A 520 -1.96 -2.53 -11.58
CA ALA A 520 -1.37 -2.99 -12.84
C ALA A 520 -0.95 -4.48 -12.90
N LYS A 521 -1.54 -5.35 -12.07
CA LYS A 521 -1.08 -6.76 -11.88
C LYS A 521 0.43 -6.82 -11.54
N GLY A 522 0.96 -5.86 -10.77
CA GLY A 522 2.38 -5.78 -10.44
C GLY A 522 3.32 -5.38 -11.58
N GLN A 523 2.80 -4.94 -12.74
CA GLN A 523 3.59 -4.40 -13.85
C GLN A 523 4.18 -3.04 -13.49
N ILE A 524 5.39 -3.06 -12.92
CA ILE A 524 6.12 -1.87 -12.48
C ILE A 524 7.51 -1.83 -13.13
N ALA A 525 7.81 -0.75 -13.83
CA ALA A 525 9.18 -0.41 -14.22
C ALA A 525 9.70 0.75 -13.35
N VAL A 526 10.89 0.60 -12.77
CA VAL A 526 11.53 1.65 -11.95
C VAL A 526 12.74 2.20 -12.69
N VAL A 527 12.85 3.51 -12.80
CA VAL A 527 13.88 4.22 -13.57
C VAL A 527 14.62 5.18 -12.63
N LEU A 528 15.94 5.08 -12.56
CA LEU A 528 16.76 5.97 -11.73
C LEU A 528 16.75 7.41 -12.29
N GLU A 529 16.39 8.39 -11.44
CA GLU A 529 16.46 9.82 -11.74
C GLU A 529 17.57 10.47 -10.88
N GLY A 530 17.25 11.29 -9.88
CA GLY A 530 18.16 11.96 -8.94
C GLY A 530 18.55 11.15 -7.70
N GLY A 531 18.86 11.82 -6.60
CA GLY A 531 19.54 11.28 -5.42
C GLY A 531 21.05 11.35 -5.51
N TYR A 532 21.67 12.06 -4.56
CA TYR A 532 23.07 12.48 -4.62
C TYR A 532 23.88 12.06 -3.37
N PHE A 533 23.23 11.86 -2.21
CA PHE A 533 23.90 11.26 -1.04
C PHE A 533 24.12 9.75 -1.22
N ILE A 534 25.27 9.41 -1.80
CA ILE A 534 25.71 8.04 -2.17
C ILE A 534 25.39 6.95 -1.12
N PRO A 535 25.59 7.15 0.20
CA PRO A 535 25.32 6.11 1.19
C PRO A 535 23.86 5.65 1.24
N THR A 536 22.89 6.58 1.19
CA THR A 536 21.45 6.26 1.27
C THR A 536 20.84 6.02 -0.10
N LEU A 537 21.28 6.73 -1.15
CA LEU A 537 20.98 6.43 -2.56
C LEU A 537 21.18 4.94 -2.87
N SER A 538 22.38 4.42 -2.56
CA SER A 538 22.72 3.01 -2.82
C SER A 538 21.86 2.05 -2.00
N GLU A 539 21.54 2.39 -0.74
CA GLU A 539 20.69 1.56 0.11
C GLU A 539 19.24 1.51 -0.39
N ALA A 540 18.66 2.68 -0.69
CA ALA A 540 17.26 2.82 -1.11
C ALA A 540 17.00 2.14 -2.48
N ALA A 541 17.93 2.30 -3.44
CA ALA A 541 17.88 1.60 -4.72
C ALA A 541 18.04 0.07 -4.55
N CYS A 542 18.94 -0.37 -3.66
CA CYS A 542 19.11 -1.79 -3.35
C CYS A 542 17.86 -2.41 -2.69
N LEU A 543 17.20 -1.69 -1.78
CA LEU A 543 15.96 -2.13 -1.11
C LEU A 543 14.74 -2.09 -2.05
N THR A 544 14.72 -1.14 -2.99
CA THR A 544 13.76 -1.13 -4.11
C THR A 544 13.90 -2.40 -4.95
N LEU A 545 15.12 -2.73 -5.39
CA LEU A 545 15.40 -3.94 -6.16
C LEU A 545 15.04 -5.22 -5.39
N LYS A 546 15.40 -5.30 -4.10
CA LYS A 546 15.03 -6.40 -3.18
C LYS A 546 13.51 -6.63 -3.16
N THR A 547 12.73 -5.54 -3.12
CA THR A 547 11.26 -5.57 -3.13
C THR A 547 10.69 -5.97 -4.49
N LEU A 548 11.29 -5.51 -5.59
CA LEU A 548 10.92 -5.90 -6.95
C LEU A 548 11.10 -7.41 -7.18
N ILE A 549 12.24 -7.98 -6.75
CA ILE A 549 12.48 -9.44 -6.75
C ILE A 549 11.39 -10.17 -5.96
N GLY A 550 11.03 -9.62 -4.78
CA GLY A 550 9.91 -10.10 -3.95
C GLY A 550 10.27 -10.35 -2.49
N GLY A 551 11.46 -9.94 -2.05
CA GLY A 551 11.84 -9.99 -0.65
C GLY A 551 10.97 -9.08 0.23
N PRO A 552 11.00 -9.28 1.55
CA PRO A 552 10.22 -8.47 2.48
C PRO A 552 10.73 -7.03 2.53
N CYS A 553 9.78 -6.10 2.64
CA CYS A 553 10.06 -4.74 3.06
C CYS A 553 10.62 -4.75 4.50
N PRO A 554 11.47 -3.77 4.87
CA PRO A 554 12.02 -3.67 6.22
C PRO A 554 10.97 -3.24 7.26
N LEU A 555 11.35 -3.18 8.54
CA LEU A 555 10.55 -2.48 9.55
C LEU A 555 10.82 -0.97 9.51
N LEU A 556 9.85 -0.20 9.01
CA LEU A 556 9.74 1.22 9.34
C LEU A 556 9.39 1.40 10.82
N ASP A 557 9.59 2.62 11.31
CA ASP A 557 9.13 3.01 12.65
C ASP A 557 7.64 3.43 12.61
N PRO A 558 6.89 3.30 13.72
CA PRO A 558 5.46 3.59 13.75
C PRO A 558 5.16 5.07 13.54
N ILE A 559 4.24 5.39 12.62
CA ILE A 559 3.81 6.77 12.32
C ILE A 559 3.36 7.48 13.61
N ARG A 560 4.09 8.54 14.00
CA ARG A 560 3.85 9.37 15.18
C ARG A 560 3.32 10.77 14.83
N ASN A 561 3.85 11.41 13.79
CA ASN A 561 3.58 12.82 13.53
C ASN A 561 3.44 13.08 12.02
N ILE A 562 2.34 13.69 11.59
CA ILE A 562 2.18 14.20 10.22
C ILE A 562 2.34 15.72 10.27
N HIS A 563 3.35 16.26 9.59
CA HIS A 563 3.65 17.68 9.65
C HIS A 563 2.45 18.52 9.17
N PRO A 564 2.05 19.60 9.88
CA PRO A 564 0.83 20.35 9.54
C PRO A 564 0.77 20.89 8.11
N SER A 565 1.92 21.25 7.52
CA SER A 565 1.99 21.69 6.12
C SER A 565 1.73 20.55 5.11
N VAL A 566 2.00 19.30 5.48
CA VAL A 566 1.65 18.12 4.66
C VAL A 566 0.15 17.82 4.76
N ILE A 567 -0.45 17.98 5.95
CA ILE A 567 -1.91 17.94 6.12
C ILE A 567 -2.60 19.01 5.25
N GLU A 568 -2.08 20.24 5.27
CA GLU A 568 -2.55 21.34 4.42
C GLU A 568 -2.40 21.02 2.92
N THR A 569 -1.24 20.54 2.50
CA THR A 569 -0.97 20.13 1.11
C THR A 569 -1.94 19.03 0.65
N ILE A 570 -2.19 18.00 1.47
CA ILE A 570 -3.16 16.94 1.16
C ILE A 570 -4.59 17.50 1.05
N ARG A 571 -5.01 18.44 1.93
CA ARG A 571 -6.31 19.15 1.78
C ARG A 571 -6.38 19.93 0.46
N HIS A 572 -5.29 20.62 0.09
CA HIS A 572 -5.23 21.43 -1.13
C HIS A 572 -5.30 20.59 -2.41
N VAL A 573 -4.52 19.51 -2.50
CA VAL A 573 -4.55 18.58 -3.65
C VAL A 573 -5.94 17.93 -3.78
N ARG A 574 -6.50 17.38 -2.68
CA ARG A 574 -7.86 16.82 -2.66
C ARG A 574 -8.91 17.83 -3.09
N ARG A 575 -8.78 19.11 -2.71
CA ARG A 575 -9.72 20.16 -3.08
C ARG A 575 -9.64 20.55 -4.55
N ALA A 576 -8.43 20.59 -5.12
CA ALA A 576 -8.21 20.86 -6.55
C ALA A 576 -8.74 19.72 -7.43
N LEU A 577 -8.62 18.47 -6.96
CA LEU A 577 -9.06 17.25 -7.66
C LEU A 577 -10.48 16.79 -7.31
N TYR A 578 -11.22 17.50 -6.45
CA TYR A 578 -12.56 17.10 -6.05
C TYR A 578 -13.53 17.11 -7.25
N GLY A 579 -14.30 16.03 -7.42
CA GLY A 579 -15.15 15.83 -8.60
C GLY A 579 -14.35 15.52 -9.89
N LYS A 580 -13.08 15.13 -9.76
CA LYS A 580 -12.27 14.47 -10.81
C LYS A 580 -11.98 13.01 -10.48
N TRP A 581 -11.90 12.69 -9.19
CA TRP A 581 -11.72 11.34 -8.65
C TRP A 581 -12.77 11.09 -7.56
N ASN A 582 -13.58 10.06 -7.74
CA ASN A 582 -14.68 9.68 -6.84
C ASN A 582 -14.14 9.17 -5.49
N CYS A 583 -12.88 8.72 -5.43
CA CYS A 583 -12.18 8.40 -4.19
C CYS A 583 -12.08 9.59 -3.21
N PHE A 584 -12.26 10.83 -3.68
CA PHE A 584 -12.29 12.02 -2.83
C PHE A 584 -13.69 12.44 -2.36
N ASP A 585 -14.77 11.77 -2.79
CA ASP A 585 -16.13 12.03 -2.30
C ASP A 585 -16.29 11.72 -0.79
N ILE A 586 -15.39 10.89 -0.24
CA ILE A 586 -15.27 10.65 1.20
C ILE A 586 -14.86 11.93 1.97
N CYS A 587 -14.39 12.98 1.31
CA CYS A 587 -14.09 14.24 1.95
C CYS A 587 -15.32 15.16 2.01
N GLU A 588 -15.56 15.77 3.17
CA GLU A 588 -16.61 16.79 3.31
C GLU A 588 -16.08 18.19 2.97
N PHE A 589 -16.96 19.05 2.48
CA PHE A 589 -16.69 20.49 2.42
C PHE A 589 -16.83 21.17 3.79
N VAL A 590 -16.12 22.28 3.96
CA VAL A 590 -16.45 23.27 5.00
C VAL A 590 -17.87 23.79 4.74
N VAL A 591 -18.66 24.03 5.79
CA VAL A 591 -19.92 24.76 5.67
C VAL A 591 -19.70 26.13 6.31
N PRO A 592 -19.79 27.25 5.55
CA PRO A 592 -19.58 28.58 6.11
C PRO A 592 -20.57 28.83 7.25
N LYS A 593 -20.07 29.08 8.46
CA LYS A 593 -20.89 29.48 9.59
C LYS A 593 -21.52 30.83 9.25
N GLN A 594 -22.85 30.91 9.21
CA GLN A 594 -23.53 32.18 8.96
C GLN A 594 -23.08 33.21 10.01
N ASN A 595 -22.69 34.39 9.53
CA ASN A 595 -22.20 35.53 10.33
C ASN A 595 -20.82 35.36 11.02
N VAL A 596 -20.01 34.37 10.62
CA VAL A 596 -18.56 34.40 10.89
C VAL A 596 -17.86 35.02 9.68
N PRO A 597 -16.95 36.01 9.84
CA PRO A 597 -16.12 36.52 8.75
C PRO A 597 -15.32 35.42 8.05
N ASP A 598 -14.86 35.64 6.82
CA ASP A 598 -14.06 34.66 6.06
C ASP A 598 -12.82 34.23 6.88
N ASP A 599 -12.85 32.99 7.37
CA ASP A 599 -11.79 32.40 8.20
C ASP A 599 -10.62 31.96 7.32
N GLU A 600 -9.47 32.62 7.48
CA GLU A 600 -8.27 32.33 6.68
C GLU A 600 -7.67 30.93 6.96
N GLU A 601 -8.09 30.19 8.00
CA GLU A 601 -7.69 28.78 8.18
C GLU A 601 -8.46 27.80 7.28
N ASP A 602 -9.63 28.19 6.76
CA ASP A 602 -10.54 27.34 5.97
C ASP A 602 -10.63 27.74 4.47
N MET A 603 -9.61 28.45 3.98
CA MET A 603 -9.38 28.72 2.55
C MET A 603 -8.27 27.80 2.00
N TYR A 604 -8.32 27.39 0.72
CA TYR A 604 -7.14 26.75 0.10
C TYR A 604 -6.20 27.78 -0.47
N LYS A 605 -4.92 27.69 -0.10
CA LYS A 605 -3.95 28.77 -0.24
C LYS A 605 -3.05 28.51 -1.43
N ILE A 606 -3.34 29.19 -2.54
CA ILE A 606 -2.47 29.22 -3.71
C ILE A 606 -1.37 30.25 -3.42
N GLN A 607 -0.17 29.73 -3.20
CA GLN A 607 1.03 30.49 -2.85
C GLN A 607 2.17 30.16 -3.82
N TYR A 608 2.79 31.21 -4.35
CA TYR A 608 3.99 31.15 -5.15
C TYR A 608 4.78 32.44 -4.92
N PHE A 609 6.01 32.29 -4.43
CA PHE A 609 6.97 33.36 -4.16
C PHE A 609 8.31 33.12 -4.86
N GLY A 610 8.37 32.07 -5.70
CA GLY A 610 9.54 31.71 -6.48
C GLY A 610 9.98 32.80 -7.45
N LYS A 611 11.27 32.77 -7.75
CA LYS A 611 11.89 33.57 -8.80
C LYS A 611 12.87 32.66 -9.52
N GLN A 612 12.58 32.35 -10.79
CA GLN A 612 13.51 31.64 -11.65
C GLN A 612 14.82 32.45 -11.80
N GLU A 613 15.94 31.74 -11.85
CA GLU A 613 17.20 32.32 -12.32
C GLU A 613 17.18 32.45 -13.86
N GLY A 614 18.05 33.30 -14.39
CA GLY A 614 18.12 33.58 -15.81
C GLY A 614 19.56 33.58 -16.31
N THR A 615 19.74 33.22 -17.57
CA THR A 615 21.05 33.07 -18.23
C THR A 615 21.99 34.27 -18.02
N PRO A 616 23.30 34.05 -17.81
CA PRO A 616 23.97 32.75 -17.74
C PRO A 616 23.81 32.06 -16.38
N TYR A 617 23.52 30.75 -16.40
CA TYR A 617 23.46 29.89 -15.21
C TYR A 617 24.86 29.51 -14.73
N ALA A 618 24.99 29.15 -13.44
CA ALA A 618 26.26 28.72 -12.86
C ALA A 618 26.63 27.29 -13.29
N THR A 619 27.79 27.14 -13.94
CA THR A 619 28.33 25.85 -14.45
C THR A 619 29.27 25.15 -13.47
N ARG A 620 29.59 25.79 -12.34
CA ARG A 620 30.57 25.36 -11.33
C ARG A 620 30.12 25.78 -9.94
N THR A 621 30.24 24.89 -8.96
CA THR A 621 29.86 25.10 -7.55
C THR A 621 28.37 25.53 -7.39
N GLY A 622 27.96 25.91 -6.18
CA GLY A 622 26.59 26.38 -5.90
C GLY A 622 25.57 25.28 -5.59
N TYR A 623 25.90 24.01 -5.83
CA TYR A 623 25.12 22.88 -5.33
C TYR A 623 25.23 22.81 -3.79
N PRO A 624 24.13 22.55 -3.06
CA PRO A 624 24.16 22.49 -1.60
C PRO A 624 24.80 21.19 -1.11
N GLU A 625 26.01 21.31 -0.57
CA GLU A 625 26.71 20.22 0.13
C GLU A 625 26.31 20.13 1.62
N ASN A 626 26.49 18.95 2.21
CA ASN A 626 26.45 18.74 3.65
C ASN A 626 27.79 19.14 4.29
N THR A 627 27.77 19.58 5.54
CA THR A 627 29.00 19.63 6.34
C THR A 627 29.56 18.22 6.62
N VAL A 628 30.83 18.15 7.02
CA VAL A 628 31.47 16.86 7.38
C VAL A 628 30.75 16.15 8.55
N PRO A 629 30.33 16.84 9.65
CA PRO A 629 29.54 16.21 10.70
C PRO A 629 28.18 15.66 10.23
N GLU A 630 27.42 16.41 9.41
CA GLU A 630 26.17 15.92 8.82
C GLU A 630 26.39 14.67 7.96
N THR A 631 27.44 14.70 7.13
CA THR A 631 27.83 13.57 6.27
C THR A 631 28.14 12.31 7.08
N TYR A 632 28.90 12.44 8.17
CA TYR A 632 29.21 11.31 9.05
C TYR A 632 27.96 10.82 9.80
N TYR A 633 27.14 11.74 10.31
CA TYR A 633 25.90 11.46 11.02
C TYR A 633 24.90 10.64 10.19
N PHE A 634 24.57 11.09 8.98
CA PHE A 634 23.65 10.35 8.11
C PHE A 634 24.23 9.04 7.60
N ALA A 635 25.56 8.96 7.38
CA ALA A 635 26.23 7.69 7.08
C ALA A 635 26.13 6.69 8.25
N ARG A 636 26.24 7.16 9.50
CA ARG A 636 26.05 6.35 10.72
C ARG A 636 24.61 5.86 10.89
N ILE A 637 23.60 6.71 10.72
CA ILE A 637 22.18 6.27 10.79
C ILE A 637 21.92 5.23 9.70
N ASN A 638 22.39 5.47 8.47
CA ASN A 638 22.25 4.52 7.36
C ASN A 638 22.89 3.15 7.67
N LYS A 639 24.04 3.13 8.36
CA LYS A 639 24.69 1.90 8.84
C LYS A 639 23.83 1.18 9.89
N ALA A 640 23.22 1.89 10.84
CA ALA A 640 22.32 1.30 11.84
C ALA A 640 21.04 0.73 11.19
N LEU A 641 20.45 1.45 10.23
CA LEU A 641 19.30 0.96 9.46
C LEU A 641 19.64 -0.30 8.64
N GLN A 642 20.83 -0.37 8.04
CA GLN A 642 21.32 -1.60 7.38
C GLN A 642 21.39 -2.82 8.31
N GLU A 643 21.51 -2.62 9.63
CA GLU A 643 21.44 -3.71 10.62
C GLU A 643 20.00 -4.16 10.87
N LYS A 644 19.05 -3.21 10.89
CA LYS A 644 17.59 -3.44 10.99
C LYS A 644 17.03 -4.13 9.74
N TYR A 645 17.60 -3.89 8.55
CA TYR A 645 17.02 -4.27 7.25
C TYR A 645 17.46 -5.65 6.70
N ARG A 646 18.08 -6.48 7.55
CA ARG A 646 18.73 -7.77 7.23
C ARG A 646 17.80 -8.92 6.79
N ALA A 647 16.48 -8.76 6.81
CA ALA A 647 15.54 -9.85 6.50
C ALA A 647 15.76 -10.48 5.10
N SER A 648 15.97 -11.80 5.06
CA SER A 648 16.23 -12.58 3.85
C SER A 648 15.10 -12.51 2.81
N VAL A 649 15.48 -12.48 1.53
CA VAL A 649 14.57 -12.50 0.37
C VAL A 649 13.79 -13.81 0.31
N SER A 650 14.48 -14.95 0.39
CA SER A 650 13.88 -16.27 0.21
C SER A 650 13.61 -16.96 1.55
N LEU A 651 12.35 -17.01 1.96
CA LEU A 651 11.80 -17.97 2.93
C LEU A 651 10.48 -18.53 2.37
N PRO A 652 10.17 -19.82 2.60
CA PRO A 652 8.90 -20.41 2.16
C PRO A 652 7.71 -19.89 2.98
N TYR A 653 6.49 -20.25 2.58
CA TYR A 653 5.27 -19.93 3.32
C TYR A 653 4.61 -21.22 3.82
N ALA A 654 4.22 -21.26 5.09
CA ALA A 654 3.67 -22.46 5.71
C ALA A 654 2.19 -22.70 5.33
N CYS A 655 1.77 -23.96 5.28
CA CYS A 655 0.37 -24.36 5.19
C CYS A 655 0.06 -25.50 6.15
N VAL A 656 -1.01 -25.37 6.94
CA VAL A 656 -1.57 -26.50 7.72
C VAL A 656 -2.96 -26.87 7.23
N TYR A 657 -3.17 -28.18 7.09
CA TYR A 657 -4.46 -28.82 6.83
C TYR A 657 -4.39 -30.28 7.28
N ASP A 658 -5.36 -30.73 8.08
CA ASP A 658 -5.48 -32.10 8.60
C ASP A 658 -6.96 -32.54 8.52
N GLU A 659 -7.20 -33.70 7.91
CA GLU A 659 -8.53 -34.25 7.65
C GLU A 659 -9.34 -34.58 8.93
N LYS A 660 -8.69 -34.66 10.10
CA LYS A 660 -9.41 -34.81 11.39
C LYS A 660 -10.43 -33.70 11.62
N MET A 661 -10.13 -32.47 11.15
CA MET A 661 -11.06 -31.33 11.25
C MET A 661 -12.32 -31.50 10.40
N LEU A 662 -12.39 -32.47 9.48
CA LEU A 662 -13.61 -32.81 8.74
C LEU A 662 -14.59 -33.62 9.59
N ALA A 663 -14.11 -34.33 10.61
CA ALA A 663 -14.92 -35.25 11.40
C ALA A 663 -15.92 -34.53 12.34
N HIS A 664 -15.66 -33.26 12.67
CA HIS A 664 -16.67 -32.35 13.22
C HIS A 664 -17.70 -32.00 12.13
N THR A 665 -18.85 -32.66 12.14
CA THR A 665 -19.88 -32.52 11.10
C THR A 665 -21.29 -32.44 11.72
N PRO A 666 -22.24 -31.70 11.11
CA PRO A 666 -23.64 -31.76 11.49
C PRO A 666 -24.15 -33.20 11.44
N GLN A 667 -24.99 -33.59 12.41
CA GLN A 667 -25.57 -34.93 12.46
C GLN A 667 -26.74 -35.08 11.47
N ARG A 668 -27.10 -36.33 11.16
CA ARG A 668 -28.07 -36.70 10.11
C ARG A 668 -29.50 -36.23 10.45
N GLY A 669 -29.80 -34.99 10.06
CA GLY A 669 -31.05 -34.27 10.34
C GLY A 669 -30.84 -32.76 10.41
N ASP A 670 -29.64 -32.31 10.80
CA ASP A 670 -29.22 -30.90 10.90
C ASP A 670 -28.58 -30.42 9.57
N ILE A 671 -29.23 -30.75 8.45
CA ILE A 671 -28.62 -30.78 7.10
C ILE A 671 -28.40 -29.36 6.51
N GLU A 672 -29.02 -28.33 7.06
CA GLU A 672 -28.98 -26.95 6.55
C GLU A 672 -27.91 -26.07 7.23
N ARG A 673 -27.00 -26.64 8.04
CA ARG A 673 -25.93 -25.87 8.71
C ARG A 673 -24.87 -25.38 7.69
N PRO A 674 -24.52 -24.07 7.69
CA PRO A 674 -23.60 -23.50 6.70
C PRO A 674 -22.12 -23.81 7.01
N GLU A 675 -21.74 -23.90 8.29
CA GLU A 675 -20.41 -24.35 8.69
C GLU A 675 -20.34 -25.88 8.58
N ARG A 676 -19.55 -26.37 7.61
CA ARG A 676 -19.53 -27.78 7.19
C ARG A 676 -18.15 -28.22 6.68
N PRO A 677 -17.83 -29.54 6.70
CA PRO A 677 -16.51 -30.06 6.34
C PRO A 677 -16.03 -29.67 4.93
N GLU A 678 -16.95 -29.56 3.98
CA GLU A 678 -16.65 -29.29 2.57
C GLU A 678 -15.84 -28.01 2.37
N ARG A 679 -15.99 -27.02 3.26
CA ARG A 679 -15.26 -25.73 3.26
C ARG A 679 -13.74 -25.92 3.15
N LEU A 680 -13.16 -26.85 3.92
CA LEU A 680 -11.72 -27.09 3.83
C LEU A 680 -11.37 -27.86 2.55
N THR A 681 -12.19 -28.84 2.16
CA THR A 681 -11.91 -29.66 0.96
C THR A 681 -11.99 -28.83 -0.32
N SER A 682 -12.88 -27.83 -0.39
CA SER A 682 -12.99 -26.94 -1.54
C SER A 682 -11.81 -25.96 -1.59
N ILE A 683 -11.41 -25.36 -0.45
CA ILE A 683 -10.18 -24.54 -0.35
C ILE A 683 -8.96 -25.35 -0.80
N MET A 684 -8.78 -26.58 -0.31
CA MET A 684 -7.65 -27.42 -0.68
C MET A 684 -7.68 -27.82 -2.16
N LYS A 685 -8.85 -28.10 -2.73
CA LYS A 685 -9.00 -28.28 -4.19
C LYS A 685 -8.59 -27.00 -4.94
N GLY A 686 -9.04 -25.84 -4.48
CA GLY A 686 -8.63 -24.54 -5.03
C GLY A 686 -7.12 -24.33 -4.97
N PHE A 687 -6.46 -24.74 -3.89
CA PHE A 687 -4.99 -24.67 -3.80
C PHE A 687 -4.30 -25.54 -4.86
N THR A 688 -4.86 -26.70 -5.22
CA THR A 688 -4.37 -27.49 -6.36
C THR A 688 -4.73 -26.87 -7.71
N ASP A 689 -5.97 -26.38 -7.89
CA ASP A 689 -6.44 -25.73 -9.13
C ASP A 689 -5.60 -24.49 -9.51
N TYR A 690 -5.23 -23.69 -8.51
CA TYR A 690 -4.40 -22.48 -8.64
C TYR A 690 -2.88 -22.75 -8.54
N GLY A 691 -2.44 -24.00 -8.39
CA GLY A 691 -1.02 -24.36 -8.27
C GLY A 691 -0.30 -23.83 -7.02
N ILE A 692 -1.06 -23.52 -5.97
CA ILE A 692 -0.61 -23.01 -4.66
C ILE A 692 -0.02 -24.15 -3.81
N ASP A 693 -0.62 -25.33 -3.88
CA ASP A 693 -0.26 -26.53 -3.11
C ASP A 693 1.23 -26.93 -3.23
N LYS A 694 1.80 -26.77 -4.43
CA LYS A 694 3.21 -27.05 -4.75
C LYS A 694 4.19 -25.95 -4.29
N ARG A 695 3.68 -24.82 -3.80
CA ARG A 695 4.46 -23.61 -3.46
C ARG A 695 4.45 -23.28 -1.97
N LEU A 696 3.55 -23.89 -1.20
CA LEU A 696 3.52 -23.80 0.25
C LEU A 696 4.27 -24.99 0.88
N LEU A 697 5.00 -24.72 1.96
CA LEU A 697 5.53 -25.77 2.83
C LEU A 697 4.38 -26.32 3.67
N ARG A 698 3.79 -27.44 3.25
CA ARG A 698 2.75 -28.12 4.05
C ARG A 698 3.37 -28.73 5.30
N THR A 699 3.11 -28.11 6.46
CA THR A 699 3.68 -28.53 7.74
C THR A 699 2.76 -29.51 8.46
N LYS A 700 3.38 -30.46 9.18
CA LYS A 700 2.65 -31.40 10.05
C LYS A 700 2.28 -30.69 11.34
N ILE A 701 1.00 -30.73 11.71
CA ILE A 701 0.50 -30.11 12.95
C ILE A 701 1.16 -30.75 14.17
N THR A 702 1.85 -29.94 14.96
CA THR A 702 2.29 -30.30 16.31
C THR A 702 1.09 -30.15 17.24
N LYS A 703 0.61 -31.23 17.87
CA LYS A 703 -0.47 -31.12 18.87
C LYS A 703 0.02 -30.35 20.09
N HIS A 704 -0.72 -29.31 20.47
CA HIS A 704 -0.48 -28.53 21.68
C HIS A 704 -1.46 -28.94 22.79
N ASP A 705 -1.01 -28.86 24.04
CA ASP A 705 -1.88 -29.06 25.21
C ASP A 705 -2.82 -27.88 25.44
N TRP A 706 -3.97 -28.13 26.08
CA TRP A 706 -4.99 -27.12 26.36
C TRP A 706 -4.49 -25.99 27.28
N SER A 707 -3.43 -26.19 28.08
CA SER A 707 -2.84 -25.14 28.92
C SER A 707 -2.35 -23.91 28.13
N VAL A 708 -1.97 -24.06 26.85
CA VAL A 708 -1.57 -22.91 26.02
C VAL A 708 -2.76 -22.15 25.41
N TYR A 709 -4.00 -22.58 25.67
CA TYR A 709 -5.22 -22.02 25.05
C TYR A 709 -5.81 -20.84 25.86
N SER A 710 -5.02 -20.29 26.79
CA SER A 710 -5.21 -18.92 27.28
C SER A 710 -5.29 -17.97 26.07
N PRO A 711 -6.24 -17.03 25.98
CA PRO A 711 -6.95 -16.36 27.08
C PRO A 711 -8.28 -16.99 27.54
N HIS A 712 -8.60 -18.22 27.15
CA HIS A 712 -9.74 -18.95 27.71
C HIS A 712 -9.47 -19.44 29.14
N ILE A 713 -10.50 -19.49 29.99
CA ILE A 713 -10.34 -19.98 31.37
C ILE A 713 -10.23 -21.52 31.41
N PRO A 714 -9.48 -22.10 32.38
CA PRO A 714 -9.30 -23.55 32.50
C PRO A 714 -10.62 -24.33 32.53
N ASN A 715 -11.58 -23.95 33.38
CA ASN A 715 -12.87 -24.65 33.51
C ASN A 715 -13.72 -24.63 32.23
N TYR A 716 -13.50 -23.65 31.33
CA TYR A 716 -14.20 -23.58 30.05
C TYR A 716 -13.57 -24.51 29.02
N LEU A 717 -12.23 -24.56 28.99
CA LEU A 717 -11.48 -25.53 28.19
C LEU A 717 -11.74 -26.97 28.66
N GLU A 718 -11.91 -27.18 29.97
CA GLU A 718 -12.33 -28.45 30.54
C GLU A 718 -13.76 -28.84 30.10
N ALA A 719 -14.72 -27.91 30.10
CA ALA A 719 -16.07 -28.15 29.59
C ALA A 719 -16.08 -28.49 28.08
N ILE A 720 -15.18 -27.90 27.27
CA ILE A 720 -14.96 -28.31 25.87
C ILE A 720 -14.37 -29.73 25.81
N ASN A 721 -13.34 -30.01 26.62
CA ASN A 721 -12.65 -31.30 26.66
C ASN A 721 -13.56 -32.46 27.08
N MET A 722 -14.55 -32.19 27.96
CA MET A 722 -15.58 -33.14 28.39
C MET A 722 -16.83 -33.16 27.48
N GLY A 723 -16.93 -32.29 26.46
CA GLY A 723 -18.09 -32.22 25.57
C GLY A 723 -19.38 -31.66 26.19
N LEU A 724 -19.28 -30.91 27.29
CA LEU A 724 -20.41 -30.46 28.12
C LEU A 724 -21.07 -29.14 27.65
N LEU A 725 -20.63 -28.57 26.53
CA LEU A 725 -21.18 -27.31 26.02
C LEU A 725 -22.55 -27.51 25.35
N GLN A 726 -23.42 -26.51 25.49
CA GLN A 726 -24.66 -26.41 24.74
C GLN A 726 -24.88 -24.95 24.29
N SER A 727 -25.22 -24.77 23.01
CA SER A 727 -25.66 -23.49 22.44
C SER A 727 -26.42 -23.74 21.15
N LYS A 728 -27.38 -22.86 20.82
CA LYS A 728 -28.22 -22.96 19.61
C LYS A 728 -27.38 -22.87 18.31
N ASP A 729 -26.33 -22.07 18.36
CA ASP A 729 -25.53 -21.69 17.20
C ASP A 729 -24.29 -22.60 17.02
N LEU A 730 -24.35 -23.80 17.61
CA LEU A 730 -23.36 -24.87 17.51
C LEU A 730 -24.05 -26.20 17.15
N TYR A 731 -23.24 -27.15 16.70
CA TYR A 731 -23.54 -28.58 16.71
C TYR A 731 -22.33 -29.31 17.32
N ILE A 732 -22.54 -30.44 18.00
CA ILE A 732 -21.46 -31.18 18.68
C ILE A 732 -21.58 -32.67 18.36
N ASN A 733 -20.44 -33.30 18.10
CA ASN A 733 -20.30 -34.74 17.98
C ASN A 733 -19.01 -35.20 18.72
N GLU A 734 -18.78 -36.51 18.75
CA GLU A 734 -17.62 -37.15 19.40
C GLU A 734 -16.25 -36.69 18.85
N HIS A 735 -16.22 -36.02 17.69
CA HIS A 735 -15.02 -35.53 17.04
C HIS A 735 -14.80 -34.01 17.17
N THR A 736 -15.78 -33.25 17.69
CA THR A 736 -15.66 -31.79 17.90
C THR A 736 -14.41 -31.45 18.72
N ARG A 737 -14.17 -32.17 19.82
CA ARG A 737 -13.05 -31.93 20.74
C ARG A 737 -11.68 -31.98 20.04
N ASP A 738 -11.44 -33.06 19.31
CA ASP A 738 -10.17 -33.28 18.62
C ASP A 738 -10.04 -32.38 17.38
N SER A 739 -11.15 -31.97 16.76
CA SER A 739 -11.17 -30.97 15.69
C SER A 739 -10.75 -29.59 16.20
N VAL A 740 -11.31 -29.14 17.33
CA VAL A 740 -10.93 -27.88 18.01
C VAL A 740 -9.45 -27.89 18.39
N ASN A 741 -8.97 -28.96 19.02
CA ASN A 741 -7.54 -29.10 19.35
C ASN A 741 -6.65 -29.08 18.10
N THR A 742 -7.09 -29.69 17.00
CA THR A 742 -6.35 -29.70 15.73
C THR A 742 -6.33 -28.32 15.04
N ALA A 743 -7.43 -27.57 15.07
CA ALA A 743 -7.53 -26.23 14.50
C ALA A 743 -6.57 -25.24 15.19
N VAL A 744 -6.67 -25.13 16.53
CA VAL A 744 -5.79 -24.27 17.33
C VAL A 744 -4.33 -24.69 17.17
N SER A 745 -4.03 -25.98 17.36
CA SER A 745 -2.66 -26.52 17.20
C SER A 745 -2.08 -26.28 15.80
N GLY A 746 -2.93 -26.27 14.77
CA GLY A 746 -2.55 -25.93 13.40
C GLY A 746 -2.06 -24.49 13.29
N LEU A 747 -2.84 -23.52 13.77
CA LEU A 747 -2.43 -22.12 13.76
C LEU A 747 -1.16 -21.89 14.60
N LEU A 748 -1.04 -22.51 15.77
CA LEU A 748 0.17 -22.45 16.59
C LEU A 748 1.39 -23.07 15.87
N THR A 749 1.19 -24.12 15.06
CA THR A 749 2.25 -24.69 14.20
C THR A 749 2.69 -23.71 13.12
N VAL A 750 1.78 -22.96 12.50
CA VAL A 750 2.14 -21.90 11.52
C VAL A 750 2.92 -20.77 12.21
N ILE A 751 2.46 -20.32 13.38
CA ILE A 751 3.14 -19.33 14.21
C ILE A 751 4.58 -19.78 14.54
N ASP A 752 4.77 -21.01 15.02
CA ASP A 752 6.10 -21.55 15.33
C ASP A 752 7.02 -21.54 14.09
N ASN A 753 6.52 -21.90 12.90
CA ASN A 753 7.32 -21.87 11.68
C ASN A 753 7.74 -20.45 11.26
N VAL A 754 6.86 -19.47 11.46
CA VAL A 754 7.14 -18.06 11.14
C VAL A 754 8.10 -17.43 12.15
N MET A 755 7.87 -17.65 13.45
CA MET A 755 8.69 -17.05 14.50
C MET A 755 10.07 -17.71 14.64
N ASN A 756 10.20 -18.99 14.29
CA ASN A 756 11.49 -19.67 14.18
C ASN A 756 12.19 -19.40 12.82
N ALA A 757 11.74 -18.39 12.05
CA ALA A 757 12.25 -18.00 10.73
C ALA A 757 12.35 -19.14 9.68
N THR A 758 11.61 -20.23 9.88
CA THR A 758 11.51 -21.37 8.94
C THR A 758 10.58 -21.02 7.77
N CYS A 759 9.64 -20.10 7.97
CA CYS A 759 8.76 -19.54 6.95
C CYS A 759 8.66 -18.01 7.09
N ARG A 760 8.29 -17.32 6.00
CA ARG A 760 8.03 -15.88 5.96
C ARG A 760 6.68 -15.53 6.60
N GLY A 761 5.65 -16.29 6.24
CA GLY A 761 4.26 -16.20 6.70
C GLY A 761 3.56 -17.55 6.49
N GLY A 762 2.23 -17.60 6.53
CA GLY A 762 1.52 -18.84 6.20
C GLY A 762 -0.01 -18.80 6.29
N VAL A 763 -0.64 -19.95 6.04
CA VAL A 763 -2.09 -20.11 6.02
C VAL A 763 -2.52 -21.34 6.83
N ALA A 764 -3.49 -21.13 7.72
CA ALA A 764 -4.14 -22.17 8.49
C ALA A 764 -5.53 -22.46 7.91
N VAL A 765 -5.63 -23.57 7.15
CA VAL A 765 -6.89 -24.07 6.58
C VAL A 765 -7.56 -24.96 7.64
N ILE A 766 -8.20 -24.29 8.61
CA ILE A 766 -8.67 -24.87 9.88
C ILE A 766 -10.19 -24.72 10.07
N ARG A 767 -10.79 -25.62 10.85
CA ARG A 767 -12.16 -25.48 11.40
C ARG A 767 -12.34 -26.37 12.65
N PRO A 768 -13.27 -26.06 13.57
CA PRO A 768 -14.22 -24.92 13.56
C PRO A 768 -13.55 -23.54 13.70
N PRO A 769 -14.27 -22.46 13.34
CA PRO A 769 -13.81 -21.07 13.53
C PRO A 769 -13.66 -20.70 15.02
N GLY A 770 -13.18 -19.50 15.30
CA GLY A 770 -12.84 -19.01 16.63
C GLY A 770 -13.29 -17.60 17.02
N HIS A 771 -13.40 -16.63 16.11
CA HIS A 771 -13.42 -15.20 16.46
C HIS A 771 -14.63 -14.74 17.33
N HIS A 772 -15.73 -15.51 17.36
CA HIS A 772 -16.88 -15.27 18.23
C HIS A 772 -16.78 -15.86 19.65
N ALA A 773 -15.84 -16.80 19.89
CA ALA A 773 -15.71 -17.47 21.18
C ALA A 773 -15.12 -16.52 22.24
N GLU A 774 -15.81 -16.39 23.37
CA GLU A 774 -15.42 -15.55 24.51
C GLU A 774 -14.65 -16.38 25.56
N HIS A 775 -14.00 -15.72 26.53
CA HIS A 775 -13.18 -16.36 27.58
C HIS A 775 -13.81 -17.58 28.29
N ARG A 776 -15.15 -17.63 28.35
CA ARG A 776 -15.93 -18.62 29.10
C ARG A 776 -17.10 -19.22 28.31
N LYS A 777 -17.24 -18.93 27.02
CA LYS A 777 -18.50 -19.15 26.28
C LYS A 777 -18.29 -19.27 24.76
N PRO A 778 -18.93 -20.23 24.08
CA PRO A 778 -18.91 -20.35 22.62
C PRO A 778 -20.00 -19.49 21.96
N GLY A 779 -19.94 -19.33 20.64
CA GLY A 779 -20.96 -18.65 19.84
C GLY A 779 -20.63 -18.66 18.35
N GLY A 780 -21.63 -18.56 17.47
CA GLY A 780 -21.42 -18.47 16.01
C GLY A 780 -20.46 -19.53 15.46
N PHE A 781 -20.76 -20.82 15.68
CA PHE A 781 -19.92 -21.98 15.35
C PHE A 781 -18.54 -22.05 16.07
N CYS A 782 -18.13 -21.00 16.80
CA CYS A 782 -16.82 -20.91 17.43
C CYS A 782 -16.79 -21.53 18.83
N PHE A 783 -15.78 -22.37 19.08
CA PHE A 783 -15.56 -23.06 20.37
C PHE A 783 -14.39 -22.44 21.16
N VAL A 784 -13.24 -22.28 20.51
CA VAL A 784 -12.02 -21.65 21.04
C VAL A 784 -11.61 -20.60 20.03
N ASN A 785 -11.21 -19.42 20.50
CA ASN A 785 -10.77 -18.35 19.63
C ASN A 785 -9.35 -18.63 19.13
N ASN A 786 -9.27 -19.28 17.96
CA ASN A 786 -8.03 -19.65 17.29
C ASN A 786 -7.03 -18.48 17.25
N VAL A 787 -7.48 -17.34 16.71
CA VAL A 787 -6.65 -16.15 16.48
C VAL A 787 -6.20 -15.51 17.79
N ALA A 788 -7.08 -15.41 18.80
CA ALA A 788 -6.72 -14.86 20.10
C ALA A 788 -5.77 -15.78 20.91
N VAL A 789 -5.94 -17.10 20.82
CA VAL A 789 -4.95 -18.04 21.37
C VAL A 789 -3.62 -17.87 20.65
N GLY A 790 -3.62 -17.70 19.32
CA GLY A 790 -2.42 -17.40 18.54
C GLY A 790 -1.71 -16.11 18.98
N ALA A 791 -2.44 -15.02 19.18
CA ALA A 791 -1.89 -13.74 19.63
C ALA A 791 -1.34 -13.81 21.06
N ASN A 792 -2.08 -14.44 22.00
CA ASN A 792 -1.59 -14.61 23.36
C ASN A 792 -0.37 -15.55 23.44
N TYR A 793 -0.31 -16.58 22.59
CA TYR A 793 0.85 -17.46 22.46
C TYR A 793 2.07 -16.73 21.87
N LEU A 794 1.89 -15.85 20.89
CA LEU A 794 2.93 -14.95 20.37
C LEU A 794 3.49 -14.01 21.46
N ASN A 795 2.62 -13.47 22.33
CA ASN A 795 3.02 -12.65 23.47
C ASN A 795 3.80 -13.48 24.51
N ILE A 796 3.26 -14.62 24.96
CA ILE A 796 3.85 -15.45 26.03
C ILE A 796 5.14 -16.17 25.60
N LYS A 797 5.14 -16.84 24.45
CA LYS A 797 6.27 -17.68 24.00
C LYS A 797 7.36 -16.89 23.29
N TYR A 798 6.97 -15.90 22.48
CA TYR A 798 7.86 -15.17 21.59
C TYR A 798 8.06 -13.70 22.00
N ASN A 799 7.46 -13.25 23.10
CA ASN A 799 7.55 -11.87 23.62
C ASN A 799 7.18 -10.80 22.56
N MET A 800 6.25 -11.11 21.67
CA MET A 800 5.75 -10.15 20.68
C MET A 800 4.81 -9.15 21.36
N ARG A 801 5.14 -7.86 21.27
CA ARG A 801 4.48 -6.76 21.99
C ARG A 801 3.69 -5.80 21.10
N ARG A 802 3.69 -6.03 19.78
CA ARG A 802 2.82 -5.35 18.81
C ARG A 802 2.31 -6.36 17.80
N ILE A 803 1.19 -7.00 18.13
CA ILE A 803 0.50 -8.00 17.31
C ILE A 803 -0.72 -7.31 16.69
N LEU A 804 -0.82 -7.31 15.37
CA LEU A 804 -2.01 -6.81 14.69
C LEU A 804 -2.93 -7.99 14.38
N ILE A 805 -4.21 -7.87 14.71
CA ILE A 805 -5.27 -8.76 14.25
C ILE A 805 -6.17 -7.95 13.32
N VAL A 806 -6.29 -8.37 12.06
CA VAL A 806 -7.28 -7.83 11.12
C VAL A 806 -8.39 -8.86 10.93
N ASP A 807 -9.63 -8.44 11.15
CA ASP A 807 -10.84 -9.23 10.94
C ASP A 807 -11.68 -8.60 9.84
N PHE A 808 -11.86 -9.34 8.75
CA PHE A 808 -12.68 -8.95 7.60
C PHE A 808 -13.87 -9.90 7.36
N ASP A 809 -14.13 -10.81 8.30
CA ASP A 809 -15.41 -11.52 8.39
C ASP A 809 -16.57 -10.53 8.45
N VAL A 810 -17.71 -10.86 7.84
CA VAL A 810 -18.86 -9.95 7.83
C VAL A 810 -19.46 -9.74 9.22
N HIS A 811 -19.17 -10.63 10.17
CA HIS A 811 -19.60 -10.55 11.55
C HIS A 811 -18.52 -9.94 12.45
N HIS A 812 -18.95 -9.17 13.45
CA HIS A 812 -18.02 -8.67 14.47
C HIS A 812 -17.47 -9.81 15.33
N GLY A 813 -16.15 -10.03 15.28
CA GLY A 813 -15.40 -10.96 16.14
C GLY A 813 -15.38 -10.54 17.62
N ASN A 814 -16.55 -10.60 18.26
CA ASN A 814 -16.79 -10.19 19.64
C ASN A 814 -15.91 -10.92 20.67
N GLY A 815 -15.51 -12.16 20.37
CA GLY A 815 -14.63 -12.95 21.22
C GLY A 815 -13.23 -12.34 21.25
N THR A 816 -12.70 -12.05 20.05
CA THR A 816 -11.37 -11.46 19.86
C THR A 816 -11.29 -10.08 20.48
N GLN A 817 -12.29 -9.22 20.24
CA GLN A 817 -12.40 -7.93 20.90
C GLN A 817 -12.40 -8.07 22.43
N ASN A 818 -13.28 -8.91 22.99
CA ASN A 818 -13.43 -9.01 24.45
C ASN A 818 -12.13 -9.52 25.12
N MET A 819 -11.35 -10.34 24.43
CA MET A 819 -10.08 -10.90 24.94
C MET A 819 -8.93 -9.88 25.02
N PHE A 820 -8.90 -8.88 24.14
CA PHE A 820 -7.84 -7.88 24.08
C PHE A 820 -8.31 -6.46 24.42
N TYR A 821 -9.55 -6.29 24.88
CA TYR A 821 -10.15 -4.98 25.15
C TYR A 821 -9.35 -4.11 26.14
N THR A 822 -8.45 -4.70 26.93
CA THR A 822 -7.54 -4.00 27.86
C THR A 822 -6.05 -4.14 27.56
N ASP A 823 -5.66 -4.80 26.45
CA ASP A 823 -4.26 -5.13 26.14
C ASP A 823 -3.65 -4.15 25.11
N PRO A 824 -2.65 -3.32 25.46
CA PRO A 824 -1.98 -2.43 24.52
C PRO A 824 -1.05 -3.16 23.54
N HIS A 825 -0.79 -4.47 23.72
CA HIS A 825 0.10 -5.24 22.86
C HIS A 825 -0.59 -5.82 21.61
N VAL A 826 -1.93 -5.78 21.57
CA VAL A 826 -2.73 -6.33 20.48
C VAL A 826 -3.64 -5.25 19.91
N LEU A 827 -3.35 -4.80 18.67
CA LEU A 827 -4.27 -3.96 17.91
C LEU A 827 -5.26 -4.87 17.19
N TYR A 828 -6.53 -4.82 17.55
CA TYR A 828 -7.61 -5.48 16.83
C TYR A 828 -8.33 -4.48 15.90
N ILE A 829 -8.51 -4.84 14.63
CA ILE A 829 -9.26 -4.05 13.65
C ILE A 829 -10.32 -4.95 12.99
N SER A 830 -11.59 -4.55 13.02
CA SER A 830 -12.69 -5.34 12.44
C SER A 830 -13.55 -4.53 11.47
N ILE A 831 -13.68 -4.99 10.23
CA ILE A 831 -14.62 -4.46 9.23
C ILE A 831 -15.82 -5.41 9.16
N HIS A 832 -16.98 -4.98 9.64
CA HIS A 832 -18.14 -5.86 9.76
C HIS A 832 -19.46 -5.15 9.46
N LYS A 833 -20.50 -5.94 9.18
CA LYS A 833 -21.89 -5.50 9.09
C LYS A 833 -22.49 -5.36 10.49
N ASP A 834 -23.06 -4.21 10.79
CA ASP A 834 -23.68 -3.91 12.09
C ASP A 834 -25.20 -3.77 12.00
N ASP A 835 -25.69 -3.06 10.97
CA ASP A 835 -27.09 -2.68 10.78
C ASP A 835 -27.76 -2.09 12.04
N LYS A 836 -27.02 -1.23 12.74
CA LYS A 836 -27.39 -0.55 13.99
C LYS A 836 -27.62 -1.51 15.15
N GLY A 837 -26.62 -2.37 15.42
CA GLY A 837 -26.65 -3.38 16.48
C GLY A 837 -27.55 -4.58 16.20
N LYS A 838 -28.09 -4.72 14.98
CA LYS A 838 -29.06 -5.76 14.60
C LYS A 838 -28.41 -7.02 14.04
N PHE A 839 -27.31 -6.87 13.29
CA PHE A 839 -26.64 -8.01 12.67
C PHE A 839 -25.99 -8.93 13.73
N PHE A 840 -25.60 -10.14 13.36
CA PHE A 840 -24.96 -11.06 14.31
C PHE A 840 -23.53 -10.60 14.63
N PRO A 841 -23.07 -10.67 15.91
CA PRO A 841 -23.76 -11.18 17.10
C PRO A 841 -24.61 -10.09 17.79
N PRO A 842 -25.95 -10.22 17.93
CA PRO A 842 -26.78 -9.12 18.43
C PRO A 842 -26.38 -8.68 19.85
N LYS A 843 -26.38 -7.35 20.08
CA LYS A 843 -26.02 -6.69 21.35
C LYS A 843 -24.54 -6.71 21.79
N SER A 844 -23.59 -7.19 20.98
CA SER A 844 -22.16 -6.99 21.30
C SER A 844 -21.76 -5.50 21.18
N PRO A 845 -20.80 -5.01 21.98
CA PRO A 845 -20.35 -3.61 21.93
C PRO A 845 -19.42 -3.37 20.72
N ARG A 846 -19.99 -3.22 19.51
CA ARG A 846 -19.24 -3.18 18.23
C ARG A 846 -19.27 -1.86 17.46
N SER A 847 -19.97 -0.84 17.93
CA SER A 847 -19.85 0.50 17.33
C SER A 847 -18.39 1.00 17.38
N TYR A 848 -18.03 1.93 16.50
CA TYR A 848 -16.70 2.56 16.45
C TYR A 848 -16.29 3.24 17.77
N LYS A 849 -17.24 3.49 18.68
CA LYS A 849 -16.99 4.08 20.00
C LYS A 849 -16.49 3.10 21.07
N HIS A 850 -16.42 1.81 20.75
CA HIS A 850 -15.81 0.79 21.61
C HIS A 850 -14.34 0.64 21.23
N ASP A 851 -13.53 1.57 21.75
CA ASP A 851 -12.12 1.74 21.41
C ASP A 851 -11.15 1.03 22.38
N GLY A 852 -11.68 0.22 23.30
CA GLY A 852 -10.93 -0.47 24.35
C GLY A 852 -11.25 0.06 25.75
N PHE A 853 -10.43 -0.32 26.73
CA PHE A 853 -10.52 0.13 28.12
C PHE A 853 -9.15 0.08 28.81
N GLY A 854 -8.91 1.00 29.75
CA GLY A 854 -7.62 1.09 30.44
C GLY A 854 -6.47 1.28 29.46
N ALA A 855 -5.46 0.40 29.53
CA ALA A 855 -4.30 0.42 28.64
C ALA A 855 -4.61 0.05 27.18
N GLY A 856 -5.62 -0.80 26.94
CA GLY A 856 -6.06 -1.18 25.59
C GLY A 856 -6.86 -0.10 24.84
N LYS A 857 -7.05 1.09 25.43
CA LYS A 857 -7.80 2.18 24.82
C LYS A 857 -7.03 2.77 23.62
N GLY A 858 -7.69 2.79 22.46
CA GLY A 858 -7.11 3.08 21.15
C GLY A 858 -6.73 1.84 20.34
N PHE A 859 -6.63 0.66 20.98
CA PHE A 859 -6.14 -0.58 20.35
C PHE A 859 -7.26 -1.51 19.84
N ASN A 860 -8.51 -1.04 19.82
CA ASN A 860 -9.65 -1.81 19.30
C ASN A 860 -10.48 -0.97 18.31
N ILE A 861 -10.24 -1.14 17.00
CA ILE A 861 -10.87 -0.36 15.94
C ILE A 861 -12.03 -1.15 15.30
N ASN A 862 -13.26 -0.71 15.54
CA ASN A 862 -14.44 -1.24 14.86
C ASN A 862 -14.83 -0.35 13.68
N ILE A 863 -15.07 -0.93 12.51
CA ILE A 863 -15.54 -0.27 11.28
C ILE A 863 -16.95 -0.83 10.95
N PRO A 864 -18.01 -0.32 11.59
CA PRO A 864 -19.37 -0.87 11.48
C PRO A 864 -20.11 -0.33 10.25
N PHE A 865 -20.25 -1.16 9.21
CA PHE A 865 -21.07 -0.85 8.04
C PHE A 865 -22.57 -1.05 8.30
N ASN A 866 -23.39 -0.23 7.64
CA ASN A 866 -24.77 0.03 8.03
C ASN A 866 -25.69 0.31 6.83
N ARG A 867 -26.91 -0.24 6.83
CA ARG A 867 -28.00 -0.05 5.85
C ARG A 867 -27.76 -0.62 4.47
N ASP A 868 -26.67 -0.20 3.81
CA ASP A 868 -26.42 -0.52 2.41
C ASP A 868 -25.73 -1.88 2.28
N LYS A 869 -25.85 -2.48 1.10
CA LYS A 869 -25.05 -3.65 0.73
C LYS A 869 -23.66 -3.17 0.29
N MET A 870 -22.62 -3.56 1.03
CA MET A 870 -21.26 -3.11 0.76
C MET A 870 -20.54 -4.10 -0.17
N GLY A 871 -19.66 -3.59 -1.02
CA GLY A 871 -18.83 -4.37 -1.93
C GLY A 871 -17.38 -3.92 -1.92
N ASP A 872 -16.72 -4.04 -3.08
CA ASP A 872 -15.27 -3.85 -3.18
C ASP A 872 -14.82 -2.42 -2.87
N THR A 873 -15.55 -1.40 -3.36
CA THR A 873 -15.24 0.02 -3.10
C THR A 873 -15.16 0.30 -1.60
N GLU A 874 -16.17 -0.14 -0.83
CA GLU A 874 -16.28 0.19 0.59
C GLU A 874 -15.20 -0.50 1.42
N TYR A 875 -14.90 -1.76 1.12
CA TYR A 875 -13.84 -2.49 1.81
C TYR A 875 -12.44 -1.97 1.42
N ILE A 876 -12.18 -1.67 0.14
CA ILE A 876 -10.92 -1.02 -0.28
C ILE A 876 -10.76 0.34 0.40
N ALA A 877 -11.81 1.17 0.46
CA ALA A 877 -11.77 2.45 1.14
C ALA A 877 -11.54 2.33 2.66
N ALA A 878 -12.16 1.34 3.32
CA ALA A 878 -11.87 1.05 4.74
C ALA A 878 -10.42 0.61 4.96
N PHE A 879 -9.86 -0.20 4.05
CA PHE A 879 -8.45 -0.58 4.10
C PHE A 879 -7.51 0.62 3.91
N GLN A 880 -7.73 1.44 2.89
CA GLN A 880 -6.86 2.57 2.56
C GLN A 880 -6.96 3.74 3.55
N HIS A 881 -8.14 3.98 4.14
CA HIS A 881 -8.36 5.12 5.03
C HIS A 881 -8.39 4.77 6.52
N VAL A 882 -8.49 3.50 6.92
CA VAL A 882 -8.47 3.09 8.34
C VAL A 882 -7.43 2.01 8.62
N VAL A 883 -7.52 0.84 7.97
CA VAL A 883 -6.68 -0.32 8.32
C VAL A 883 -5.20 -0.03 8.10
N LEU A 884 -4.82 0.49 6.92
CA LEU A 884 -3.43 0.80 6.59
C LEU A 884 -2.86 1.92 7.48
N PRO A 885 -3.49 3.11 7.61
CA PRO A 885 -2.99 4.15 8.49
C PRO A 885 -2.80 3.68 9.95
N ALA A 886 -3.78 2.97 10.53
CA ALA A 886 -3.66 2.45 11.90
C ALA A 886 -2.54 1.38 12.02
N ALA A 887 -2.45 0.47 11.06
CA ALA A 887 -1.42 -0.58 11.06
C ALA A 887 -0.01 0.00 10.92
N TYR A 888 0.19 1.06 10.13
CA TYR A 888 1.47 1.76 10.05
C TYR A 888 1.77 2.62 11.29
N SER A 889 0.78 3.27 11.92
CA SER A 889 0.96 3.93 13.23
C SER A 889 1.24 2.94 14.38
N PHE A 890 0.91 1.65 14.22
CA PHE A 890 1.19 0.60 15.20
C PHE A 890 2.51 -0.15 14.93
N ALA A 891 2.99 -0.17 13.69
CA ALA A 891 4.17 -0.91 13.23
C ALA A 891 4.26 -2.35 13.82
N PRO A 892 3.32 -3.25 13.46
CA PRO A 892 3.25 -4.59 14.03
C PRO A 892 4.52 -5.41 13.77
N GLN A 893 4.88 -6.24 14.74
CA GLN A 893 5.96 -7.22 14.62
C GLN A 893 5.49 -8.48 13.85
N VAL A 894 4.20 -8.79 13.93
CA VAL A 894 3.52 -9.93 13.32
C VAL A 894 2.04 -9.58 13.12
N ILE A 895 1.43 -10.11 12.06
CA ILE A 895 0.01 -9.88 11.72
C ILE A 895 -0.72 -11.23 11.63
N LEU A 896 -1.80 -11.36 12.38
CA LEU A 896 -2.80 -12.41 12.23
C LEU A 896 -4.01 -11.87 11.47
N ILE A 897 -4.62 -12.70 10.63
CA ILE A 897 -5.87 -12.38 9.95
C ILE A 897 -6.94 -13.41 10.32
N SER A 898 -8.05 -12.93 10.88
CA SER A 898 -9.33 -13.64 10.90
C SER A 898 -9.90 -13.63 9.48
N ALA A 899 -9.63 -14.68 8.72
CA ALA A 899 -9.96 -14.76 7.30
C ALA A 899 -11.37 -15.33 7.11
N GLY A 900 -12.39 -14.51 7.38
CA GLY A 900 -13.78 -14.78 7.06
C GLY A 900 -14.12 -14.35 5.64
N PHE A 901 -14.74 -15.24 4.86
CA PHE A 901 -15.06 -14.97 3.44
C PHE A 901 -16.57 -14.81 3.17
N ASP A 902 -17.37 -14.54 4.20
CA ASP A 902 -18.83 -14.38 4.16
C ASP A 902 -19.30 -12.94 3.88
N ALA A 903 -18.39 -11.96 3.92
CA ALA A 903 -18.61 -10.66 3.25
C ALA A 903 -18.69 -10.81 1.72
N GLY A 904 -18.28 -11.96 1.19
CA GLY A 904 -18.15 -12.23 -0.23
C GLY A 904 -19.46 -12.41 -0.98
N ILE A 905 -19.40 -12.19 -2.30
CA ILE A 905 -20.50 -12.46 -3.24
C ILE A 905 -21.13 -13.84 -3.01
N ASN A 906 -22.46 -13.91 -3.14
CA ASN A 906 -23.26 -15.13 -3.02
C ASN A 906 -23.14 -15.88 -1.67
N ASP A 907 -22.58 -15.29 -0.61
CA ASP A 907 -22.60 -15.92 0.72
C ASP A 907 -24.01 -15.91 1.35
N PRO A 908 -24.49 -17.05 1.90
CA PRO A 908 -25.83 -17.14 2.46
C PRO A 908 -26.05 -16.39 3.78
N LEU A 909 -25.00 -15.97 4.50
CA LEU A 909 -25.13 -15.31 5.81
C LEU A 909 -24.85 -13.80 5.75
N GLY A 910 -23.71 -13.40 5.17
CA GLY A 910 -23.31 -11.99 5.17
C GLY A 910 -24.22 -11.09 4.34
N GLY A 911 -24.57 -11.53 3.13
CA GLY A 911 -25.40 -10.77 2.20
C GLY A 911 -24.74 -9.45 1.75
N TYR A 912 -23.41 -9.43 1.63
CA TYR A 912 -22.61 -8.37 1.00
C TYR A 912 -22.14 -8.81 -0.40
N GLU A 913 -21.27 -8.02 -1.04
CA GLU A 913 -20.94 -8.17 -2.47
C GLU A 913 -19.43 -8.02 -2.76
N VAL A 914 -18.57 -8.43 -1.83
CA VAL A 914 -17.11 -8.39 -2.02
C VAL A 914 -16.66 -9.52 -2.96
N HIS A 915 -15.93 -9.19 -4.02
CA HIS A 915 -15.42 -10.16 -4.98
C HIS A 915 -14.14 -10.87 -4.48
N PRO A 916 -13.86 -12.11 -4.91
CA PRO A 916 -12.72 -12.88 -4.40
C PRO A 916 -11.35 -12.20 -4.54
N GLU A 917 -11.12 -11.45 -5.62
CA GLU A 917 -9.88 -10.69 -5.83
C GLU A 917 -9.63 -9.64 -4.75
N THR A 918 -10.68 -9.00 -4.21
CA THR A 918 -10.59 -7.92 -3.22
C THR A 918 -9.98 -8.42 -1.91
N PHE A 919 -10.32 -9.66 -1.51
CA PHE A 919 -9.64 -10.36 -0.41
C PHE A 919 -8.16 -10.65 -0.70
N GLY A 920 -7.75 -10.72 -1.97
CA GLY A 920 -6.36 -10.71 -2.40
C GLY A 920 -5.70 -9.34 -2.17
N HIS A 921 -6.36 -8.25 -2.58
CA HIS A 921 -5.84 -6.88 -2.39
C HIS A 921 -5.65 -6.51 -0.91
N PHE A 922 -6.50 -6.99 0.02
CA PHE A 922 -6.27 -6.85 1.46
C PHE A 922 -4.89 -7.39 1.90
N ILE A 923 -4.52 -8.57 1.38
CA ILE A 923 -3.23 -9.19 1.66
C ILE A 923 -2.08 -8.43 0.99
N MET A 924 -2.26 -7.99 -0.26
CA MET A 924 -1.23 -7.17 -0.94
C MET A 924 -0.95 -5.87 -0.18
N MET A 925 -1.99 -5.22 0.34
CA MET A 925 -1.88 -4.02 1.17
C MET A 925 -1.19 -4.28 2.52
N LEU A 926 -1.44 -5.41 3.19
CA LEU A 926 -0.82 -5.74 4.49
C LEU A 926 0.59 -6.36 4.38
N ARG A 927 0.95 -6.97 3.25
CA ARG A 927 2.24 -7.64 3.01
C ARG A 927 3.52 -6.80 3.25
N PRO A 928 3.56 -5.46 3.08
CA PRO A 928 4.75 -4.66 3.40
C PRO A 928 5.09 -4.64 4.90
N LEU A 929 4.09 -4.80 5.78
CA LEU A 929 4.25 -4.69 7.22
C LEU A 929 4.85 -5.97 7.84
N ALA A 930 5.35 -5.85 9.07
CA ALA A 930 5.88 -6.98 9.86
C ALA A 930 6.96 -7.82 9.16
N GLU A 931 7.70 -7.26 8.20
CA GLU A 931 8.62 -8.00 7.31
C GLU A 931 7.97 -9.20 6.61
N GLY A 932 6.69 -9.09 6.26
CA GLY A 932 5.89 -10.15 5.65
C GLY A 932 5.48 -11.28 6.61
N ARG A 933 5.64 -11.13 7.94
CA ARG A 933 5.12 -12.07 8.95
C ARG A 933 3.60 -11.96 9.08
N LEU A 934 2.94 -12.47 8.05
CA LEU A 934 1.50 -12.44 7.84
C LEU A 934 0.94 -13.86 7.88
N ILE A 935 -0.05 -14.10 8.75
CA ILE A 935 -0.62 -15.42 9.00
C ILE A 935 -2.15 -15.35 8.86
N LEU A 936 -2.71 -16.12 7.93
CA LEU A 936 -4.15 -16.19 7.68
C LEU A 936 -4.73 -17.41 8.41
N ALA A 937 -5.82 -17.23 9.17
CA ALA A 937 -6.58 -18.32 9.78
C ALA A 937 -8.03 -18.28 9.29
N LEU A 938 -8.54 -19.40 8.76
CA LEU A 938 -9.92 -19.47 8.26
C LEU A 938 -10.94 -19.27 9.39
N GLU A 939 -11.84 -18.31 9.22
CA GLU A 939 -12.96 -18.04 10.12
C GLU A 939 -14.30 -18.36 9.40
N GLY A 940 -15.15 -17.38 9.08
CA GLY A 940 -16.39 -17.57 8.33
C GLY A 940 -16.23 -17.73 6.80
N GLY A 941 -17.31 -17.54 6.06
CA GLY A 941 -17.41 -17.85 4.62
C GLY A 941 -17.96 -19.24 4.34
N TYR A 942 -19.13 -19.31 3.71
CA TYR A 942 -19.99 -20.49 3.64
C TYR A 942 -20.46 -20.83 2.22
N ASN A 943 -20.39 -19.87 1.29
CA ASN A 943 -20.42 -20.18 -0.14
C ASN A 943 -19.08 -20.80 -0.57
N LEU A 944 -19.08 -22.11 -0.84
CA LEU A 944 -17.88 -22.87 -1.18
C LEU A 944 -17.11 -22.29 -2.38
N THR A 945 -17.78 -21.75 -3.40
CA THR A 945 -17.15 -21.16 -4.59
C THR A 945 -16.41 -19.89 -4.18
N THR A 946 -17.10 -18.94 -3.55
CA THR A 946 -16.52 -17.66 -3.11
C THR A 946 -15.39 -17.86 -2.10
N THR A 947 -15.59 -18.70 -1.07
CA THR A 947 -14.57 -19.03 -0.07
C THR A 947 -13.33 -19.70 -0.69
N THR A 948 -13.51 -20.58 -1.68
CA THR A 948 -12.38 -21.23 -2.37
C THR A 948 -11.57 -20.25 -3.19
N HIS A 949 -12.22 -19.41 -4.00
CA HIS A 949 -11.53 -18.40 -4.80
C HIS A 949 -10.86 -17.34 -3.90
N ALA A 950 -11.55 -16.83 -2.88
CA ALA A 950 -11.02 -15.77 -2.03
C ALA A 950 -9.81 -16.26 -1.22
N MET A 951 -9.89 -17.44 -0.59
CA MET A 951 -8.74 -18.02 0.12
C MET A 951 -7.57 -18.33 -0.81
N ALA A 952 -7.83 -18.78 -2.05
CA ALA A 952 -6.78 -18.97 -3.05
C ALA A 952 -6.11 -17.65 -3.44
N LEU A 953 -6.86 -16.56 -3.65
CA LEU A 953 -6.33 -15.26 -4.06
C LEU A 953 -5.61 -14.52 -2.92
N SER A 954 -6.13 -14.57 -1.70
CA SER A 954 -5.42 -14.13 -0.50
C SER A 954 -4.09 -14.89 -0.32
N THR A 955 -4.07 -16.20 -0.58
CA THR A 955 -2.84 -17.01 -0.50
C THR A 955 -1.86 -16.72 -1.63
N LYS A 956 -2.35 -16.38 -2.83
CA LYS A 956 -1.51 -15.94 -3.96
C LYS A 956 -0.87 -14.57 -3.73
N ALA A 957 -1.64 -13.62 -3.19
CA ALA A 957 -1.11 -12.33 -2.74
C ALA A 957 -0.04 -12.49 -1.64
N LEU A 958 -0.24 -13.42 -0.69
CA LEU A 958 0.76 -13.77 0.33
C LEU A 958 2.06 -14.30 -0.31
N LEU A 959 1.93 -15.20 -1.30
CA LEU A 959 3.03 -15.73 -2.13
C LEU A 959 3.65 -14.69 -3.09
N GLY A 960 3.14 -13.46 -3.13
CA GLY A 960 3.63 -12.40 -4.02
C GLY A 960 3.28 -12.59 -5.51
N ASP A 961 2.26 -13.39 -5.83
CA ASP A 961 1.66 -13.39 -7.16
C ASP A 961 0.85 -12.09 -7.39
N PRO A 962 0.71 -11.65 -8.65
CA PRO A 962 -0.17 -10.54 -8.97
C PRO A 962 -1.65 -10.94 -8.96
N ILE A 963 -2.51 -10.02 -8.50
CA ILE A 963 -3.97 -10.15 -8.48
C ILE A 963 -4.55 -9.18 -9.54
N ILE A 964 -5.72 -9.52 -10.09
CA ILE A 964 -6.47 -8.65 -11.00
C ILE A 964 -7.33 -7.70 -10.17
N MET A 965 -7.22 -6.40 -10.45
CA MET A 965 -8.00 -5.33 -9.84
C MET A 965 -9.52 -5.57 -9.93
N PRO A 966 -10.30 -5.33 -8.86
CA PRO A 966 -11.76 -5.43 -8.90
C PRO A 966 -12.36 -4.42 -9.88
N LYS A 967 -13.50 -4.77 -10.48
CA LYS A 967 -14.14 -3.95 -11.52
C LYS A 967 -14.87 -2.76 -10.90
N ASN A 968 -14.71 -1.55 -11.45
CA ASN A 968 -15.45 -0.33 -11.08
C ASN A 968 -15.23 0.21 -9.65
N ILE A 969 -14.04 0.01 -9.05
CA ILE A 969 -13.65 0.64 -7.77
C ILE A 969 -13.93 2.16 -7.78
N TYR A 970 -14.49 2.67 -6.68
CA TYR A 970 -14.94 4.06 -6.47
C TYR A 970 -16.06 4.60 -7.38
N LYS A 971 -16.40 3.94 -8.50
CA LYS A 971 -17.49 4.37 -9.42
C LYS A 971 -18.87 4.42 -8.76
N ASN A 972 -19.11 3.51 -7.83
CA ASN A 972 -20.23 3.55 -6.89
C ASN A 972 -19.61 3.45 -5.49
N PHE A 973 -19.84 4.46 -4.64
CA PHE A 973 -19.36 4.47 -3.25
C PHE A 973 -20.55 4.78 -2.33
N SER A 974 -20.89 3.84 -1.45
CA SER A 974 -21.99 4.03 -0.49
C SER A 974 -21.77 5.26 0.40
N TYR A 975 -22.76 6.16 0.40
CA TYR A 975 -22.81 7.29 1.32
C TYR A 975 -22.79 6.84 2.79
N HIS A 976 -23.42 5.71 3.11
CA HIS A 976 -23.40 5.17 4.47
C HIS A 976 -22.05 4.58 4.85
N ALA A 977 -21.33 3.95 3.91
CA ALA A 977 -19.95 3.54 4.14
C ALA A 977 -18.99 4.73 4.30
N MET A 978 -19.14 5.78 3.49
CA MET A 978 -18.40 7.04 3.67
C MET A 978 -18.63 7.62 5.06
N LEU A 979 -19.87 7.68 5.54
CA LEU A 979 -20.18 8.10 6.92
C LEU A 979 -19.54 7.17 7.97
N SER A 980 -19.65 5.85 7.85
CA SER A 980 -19.02 4.90 8.78
C SER A 980 -17.50 5.09 8.85
N ILE A 981 -16.82 5.28 7.71
CA ILE A 981 -15.37 5.50 7.67
C ILE A 981 -15.01 6.86 8.28
N ARG A 982 -15.76 7.93 7.97
CA ARG A 982 -15.57 9.26 8.59
C ARG A 982 -15.71 9.21 10.11
N ASP A 983 -16.78 8.59 10.62
CA ASP A 983 -17.04 8.44 12.06
C ASP A 983 -15.89 7.71 12.77
N VAL A 984 -15.30 6.68 12.14
CA VAL A 984 -14.11 5.98 12.66
C VAL A 984 -12.88 6.88 12.66
N MET A 985 -12.55 7.53 11.54
CA MET A 985 -11.38 8.44 11.47
C MET A 985 -11.49 9.59 12.48
N GLU A 986 -12.67 10.21 12.57
CA GLU A 986 -12.97 11.31 13.51
C GLU A 986 -12.86 10.87 14.97
N HIS A 987 -13.26 9.64 15.31
CA HIS A 987 -13.11 9.08 16.65
C HIS A 987 -11.65 8.71 16.96
N PHE A 988 -10.94 8.05 16.04
CA PHE A 988 -9.61 7.49 16.30
C PHE A 988 -8.43 8.46 16.12
N LYS A 989 -8.65 9.66 15.55
CA LYS A 989 -7.62 10.72 15.45
C LYS A 989 -7.08 11.26 16.79
N GLN A 990 -7.71 10.89 17.91
CA GLN A 990 -7.21 11.16 19.26
C GLN A 990 -6.11 10.17 19.70
N TYR A 991 -5.94 9.05 18.99
CA TYR A 991 -4.93 8.01 19.26
C TYR A 991 -3.89 7.90 18.15
N PHE A 992 -4.27 8.19 16.90
CA PHE A 992 -3.40 8.04 15.72
C PHE A 992 -3.35 9.34 14.91
N GLU A 993 -2.19 9.99 14.86
CA GLU A 993 -2.01 11.30 14.21
C GLU A 993 -2.38 11.28 12.72
N VAL A 994 -2.12 10.16 12.06
CA VAL A 994 -2.41 9.93 10.64
C VAL A 994 -3.89 10.13 10.28
N PHE A 995 -4.84 10.01 11.23
CA PHE A 995 -6.24 10.33 10.97
C PHE A 995 -6.56 11.83 11.03
N LYS A 996 -5.71 12.69 11.61
CA LYS A 996 -5.89 14.15 11.60
C LYS A 996 -5.67 14.78 10.21
N VAL A 997 -5.23 14.00 9.22
CA VAL A 997 -5.28 14.35 7.80
C VAL A 997 -6.73 14.45 7.29
N HIS A 998 -7.67 13.73 7.91
CA HIS A 998 -9.10 13.83 7.60
C HIS A 998 -9.71 15.11 8.19
N LYS A 999 -9.52 16.23 7.47
CA LYS A 999 -10.18 17.51 7.72
C LYS A 999 -11.11 17.86 6.56
N LYS A 1000 -12.13 18.68 6.83
CA LYS A 1000 -13.01 19.24 5.81
C LYS A 1000 -12.20 20.00 4.75
N LEU A 1001 -12.59 19.88 3.49
CA LEU A 1001 -11.96 20.56 2.37
C LEU A 1001 -12.40 22.03 2.32
N PRO A 1002 -11.46 22.97 2.17
CA PRO A 1002 -11.76 24.40 2.11
C PRO A 1002 -12.51 24.79 0.84
N ASN A 1003 -13.41 25.78 0.92
CA ASN A 1003 -14.37 26.03 -0.16
C ASN A 1003 -13.83 26.90 -1.30
N LYS A 1004 -13.07 27.96 -0.98
CA LYS A 1004 -12.68 29.05 -1.89
C LYS A 1004 -11.15 29.08 -2.14
N PRO A 1005 -10.68 29.38 -3.38
CA PRO A 1005 -9.27 29.56 -3.71
C PRO A 1005 -8.71 30.92 -3.24
N VAL A 1006 -8.03 30.93 -2.10
CA VAL A 1006 -7.13 31.97 -1.57
C VAL A 1006 -5.87 32.22 -2.40
N ILE A 1007 -5.79 33.19 -3.32
CA ILE A 1007 -4.47 33.63 -3.86
C ILE A 1007 -3.79 34.56 -2.86
N ILE A 1008 -2.87 34.03 -2.04
CA ILE A 1008 -2.17 34.80 -1.00
C ILE A 1008 -0.94 35.50 -1.61
N ARG A 1009 -1.09 36.78 -1.95
CA ARG A 1009 -0.03 37.61 -2.58
C ARG A 1009 1.07 38.10 -1.63
N ARG A 1010 0.94 37.90 -0.31
CA ARG A 1010 1.96 38.20 0.70
C ARG A 1010 1.80 37.30 1.92
N ILE A 1011 2.88 36.65 2.34
CA ILE A 1011 3.17 36.43 3.76
C ILE A 1011 4.54 37.07 4.03
N GLN A 1012 4.66 37.83 5.12
CA GLN A 1012 5.92 38.45 5.51
C GLN A 1012 6.73 37.47 6.35
N LYS A 1013 8.02 37.28 6.01
CA LYS A 1013 8.99 36.43 6.71
C LYS A 1013 8.53 34.98 6.91
N PHE A 1014 8.81 34.12 5.94
CA PHE A 1014 8.92 32.69 6.23
C PHE A 1014 10.02 32.50 7.30
N THR A 1015 9.73 31.75 8.36
CA THR A 1015 10.66 31.53 9.46
C THR A 1015 11.74 30.53 9.06
N ALA A 1016 12.95 31.03 8.83
CA ALA A 1016 14.07 30.24 8.35
C ALA A 1016 14.36 29.03 9.26
N ASP A 1017 14.30 27.83 8.66
CA ASP A 1017 15.12 26.68 9.04
C ASP A 1017 14.98 26.21 10.51
N THR A 1018 13.76 26.35 11.07
CA THR A 1018 13.53 26.13 12.50
C THR A 1018 13.77 24.67 12.91
N TYR A 1019 13.49 23.71 12.03
CA TYR A 1019 13.61 22.29 12.34
C TYR A 1019 15.08 21.80 12.33
N ALA A 1020 15.88 22.19 11.33
CA ALA A 1020 17.31 21.90 11.32
C ALA A 1020 18.04 22.59 12.47
N ARG A 1021 17.65 23.83 12.83
CA ARG A 1021 18.20 24.54 14.00
C ARG A 1021 17.87 23.89 15.36
N VAL A 1022 16.86 23.04 15.43
CA VAL A 1022 16.58 22.21 16.62
C VAL A 1022 17.44 20.94 16.62
N LEU A 1023 17.67 20.33 15.45
CA LEU A 1023 18.69 19.28 15.26
C LEU A 1023 20.10 19.78 15.66
N PHE A 1024 20.46 21.00 15.26
CA PHE A 1024 21.80 21.56 15.43
C PHE A 1024 22.03 22.26 16.77
N LYS A 1025 21.46 21.73 17.87
CA LYS A 1025 21.96 22.00 19.23
C LYS A 1025 23.25 21.22 19.53
N VAL A 1026 24.25 21.42 18.66
CA VAL A 1026 25.63 20.91 18.77
C VAL A 1026 25.69 19.40 19.04
N LEU A 1027 25.50 18.60 17.99
CA LEU A 1027 26.03 17.24 17.97
C LEU A 1027 27.54 17.30 18.21
N ASP A 1028 28.03 16.47 19.13
CA ASP A 1028 29.43 16.43 19.55
C ASP A 1028 30.24 15.55 18.56
N PRO A 1029 31.14 16.13 17.74
CA PRO A 1029 31.89 15.38 16.74
C PRO A 1029 32.90 14.40 17.34
N ASP A 1030 33.33 14.60 18.59
CA ASP A 1030 34.27 13.72 19.27
C ASP A 1030 33.55 12.52 19.93
N ARG A 1031 32.22 12.60 20.05
CA ARG A 1031 31.37 11.52 20.59
C ARG A 1031 30.57 10.76 19.55
N ILE A 1032 30.60 11.15 18.27
CA ILE A 1032 29.76 10.53 17.24
C ILE A 1032 30.12 9.04 16.94
N ASP A 1033 31.21 8.52 17.51
CA ASP A 1033 31.55 7.09 17.51
C ASP A 1033 30.91 6.28 18.66
N ASP A 1034 30.47 6.93 19.74
CA ASP A 1034 29.72 6.34 20.86
C ASP A 1034 28.32 5.88 20.37
N ASN A 1035 28.05 4.57 20.42
CA ASN A 1035 26.77 3.99 20.02
C ASN A 1035 25.63 4.48 20.92
N ASP A 1036 25.85 4.52 22.24
CA ASP A 1036 24.83 4.85 23.22
C ASP A 1036 24.49 6.35 23.10
N TYR A 1037 25.47 7.19 22.76
CA TYR A 1037 25.22 8.58 22.35
C TYR A 1037 24.36 8.68 21.09
N VAL A 1038 24.70 7.96 20.02
CA VAL A 1038 23.93 8.04 18.76
C VAL A 1038 22.50 7.50 18.93
N GLU A 1039 22.30 6.42 19.71
CA GLU A 1039 20.96 5.93 20.05
C GLU A 1039 20.19 6.91 20.97
N THR A 1040 20.87 7.55 21.92
CA THR A 1040 20.27 8.57 22.80
C THR A 1040 19.85 9.80 21.99
N GLU A 1041 20.69 10.32 21.11
CA GLU A 1041 20.36 11.45 20.24
C GLU A 1041 19.28 11.09 19.21
N MET A 1042 19.26 9.86 18.68
CA MET A 1042 18.11 9.38 17.89
C MET A 1042 16.81 9.36 18.72
N SER A 1043 16.87 8.95 19.98
CA SER A 1043 15.71 8.99 20.88
C SER A 1043 15.27 10.42 21.20
N ILE A 1044 16.21 11.36 21.41
CA ILE A 1044 15.92 12.78 21.63
C ILE A 1044 15.33 13.43 20.36
N LEU A 1045 15.87 13.11 19.19
CA LEU A 1045 15.42 13.60 17.88
C LEU A 1045 14.06 13.01 17.45
N ASN A 1046 13.65 11.89 18.06
CA ASN A 1046 12.29 11.36 17.97
C ASN A 1046 11.36 11.97 19.04
N ALA A 1047 11.87 12.28 20.24
CA ALA A 1047 11.10 12.89 21.32
C ALA A 1047 10.80 14.40 21.10
N LEU A 1048 11.75 15.16 20.53
CA LEU A 1048 11.57 16.55 20.11
C LEU A 1048 10.73 16.70 18.82
N ALA A 1049 10.38 15.57 18.19
CA ALA A 1049 9.50 15.49 17.04
C ALA A 1049 8.05 15.05 17.40
N CYS A 1050 7.80 14.77 18.68
CA CYS A 1050 6.49 14.49 19.25
C CYS A 1050 5.89 15.73 19.93
#